data_AF-A0A5E4I093-F1
#
_entry.id   AF-A0A5E4I093-F1
#
_cell.length_a   1.000
_cell.length_b   1.000
_cell.length_c   1.000
_cell.angle_alpha   90.00
_cell.angle_beta   90.00
_cell.angle_gamma   90.00
#
_symmetry.space_group_name_H-M   'P 1'
#
loop_
_entity.id
_entity.type
_entity.pdbx_description
1 polymer ?
#
loop_
_entity_poly.entity_id
_entity_poly.type
_entity_poly.pdbx_seq_one_letter_code
_entity_poly.pdbx_strand_id
1 'polypeptide(L)'
;MGGTWIKYLNSAAQFFPMKTSTLFIALLFLFSAAFAFSASDYVYPSEQASSITSVDFKLASAPSSSFTLVTLSGSPIFLLKDGEPVRETAKLTSYIGEYYQSLYPSSDELSELKGYFIDFNKSRDKEVPLFKGSPTKYKPETMCRQSTGLASIGMCDSQSRCNALAGMICTLYEGTNCDPNALGNAIFAYAKAVGALDKQSTAAFAALNSMDSTNMNDKLTILTGTIQPMKDAADALKHSVLRLPTTDGDICAAGACRYGQSCWAECSQLLSICPSEILDVAKLDSATTKMTSIQLRIANLAQPEVAARQLALATNDRISYKQNAALASDYGAKYSALKSKYSATLEKAQNVTSLVDDPQLSEKFSALTSAGEAIELAISSKNFAQIDSQLSKYSSASEALKVSLARPNITASYDVAANAQDDAGDALLQASWSVNPASSNELSDYNKLVQRMRNLDGNFQPPLTNSQYANLTANYARLSSDAKQFLASSRSPQELAMGVGTTVSATSVDGAMSIMNTVVPVTFKARQQFSPVVLPVVLLLTDASVLSIILVVFVFSLIYMRHFFSSKIVLACWIGIVVLFTGFVLVGSLGLFYAMQNSSISTFGDFYSQVKNSPKAIIIVDPTGADEGAKASMLSCADTIKSQLRALNNITSSQYVMSGSICTLDGKALSSAACADIPNLPIFNLKYSALKNSVQFTVVAEDEATITGNGSYYTRCDIGNVLN
;
A
#
# COMPACT_ATOMS: atom_id res chain seq x y z
N MET A 1 60.72 -47.93 -52.79
CA MET A 1 59.92 -47.38 -53.91
C MET A 1 58.89 -46.45 -53.26
N GLY A 2 59.17 -45.15 -53.15
CA GLY A 2 59.02 -44.19 -54.24
C GLY A 2 57.52 -43.86 -54.32
N GLY A 3 56.99 -42.82 -53.71
CA GLY A 3 57.42 -41.43 -53.82
C GLY A 3 56.38 -40.73 -54.69
N THR A 4 55.50 -39.92 -54.10
CA THR A 4 54.72 -38.80 -54.70
C THR A 4 53.54 -38.42 -53.81
N TRP A 5 53.81 -37.81 -52.65
CA TRP A 5 52.81 -36.96 -51.96
C TRP A 5 53.38 -35.61 -51.49
N ILE A 6 54.67 -35.36 -51.74
CA ILE A 6 55.33 -34.06 -51.56
C ILE A 6 55.37 -33.34 -52.91
N LYS A 7 54.21 -33.06 -53.50
CA LYS A 7 54.11 -32.13 -54.64
C LYS A 7 52.86 -31.24 -54.64
N TYR A 8 51.94 -31.42 -53.69
CA TYR A 8 50.75 -30.57 -53.56
C TYR A 8 50.81 -29.52 -52.44
N LEU A 9 51.84 -29.52 -51.59
CA LEU A 9 52.01 -28.50 -50.54
C LEU A 9 52.96 -27.35 -50.90
N ASN A 10 53.67 -27.42 -52.04
CA ASN A 10 54.62 -26.37 -52.46
C ASN A 10 54.17 -25.49 -53.64
N SER A 11 52.97 -25.69 -54.19
CA SER A 11 52.41 -24.84 -55.27
C SER A 11 51.15 -24.05 -54.90
N ALA A 12 50.71 -24.10 -53.64
CA ALA A 12 49.67 -23.22 -53.12
C ALA A 12 50.24 -22.04 -52.28
N ALA A 13 51.56 -21.82 -52.33
CA ALA A 13 52.27 -20.83 -51.52
C ALA A 13 52.65 -19.54 -52.28
N GLN A 14 52.15 -19.31 -53.50
CA GLN A 14 52.54 -18.11 -54.29
C GLN A 14 51.41 -17.23 -54.83
N PHE A 15 50.14 -17.55 -54.62
CA PHE A 15 49.05 -16.64 -55.00
C PHE A 15 47.88 -16.73 -54.02
N PHE A 16 48.09 -16.28 -52.78
CA PHE A 16 46.98 -15.75 -51.99
C PHE A 16 47.29 -14.28 -51.68
N PRO A 17 46.44 -13.35 -52.12
CA PRO A 17 46.66 -11.94 -51.87
C PRO A 17 46.64 -11.72 -50.36
N MET A 18 47.60 -10.93 -49.86
CA MET A 18 47.72 -10.44 -48.47
C MET A 18 46.40 -10.01 -47.78
N LYS A 19 45.32 -9.81 -48.53
CA LYS A 19 43.99 -9.38 -48.07
C LYS A 19 43.15 -10.45 -47.36
N THR A 20 43.30 -11.75 -47.67
CA THR A 20 42.49 -12.81 -47.01
C THR A 20 43.03 -13.18 -45.64
N SER A 21 44.35 -13.15 -45.45
CA SER A 21 44.98 -13.35 -44.14
C SER A 21 44.64 -12.22 -43.16
N THR A 22 44.58 -10.96 -43.62
CA THR A 22 44.13 -9.83 -42.79
C THR A 22 42.65 -9.93 -42.40
N LEU A 23 41.79 -10.47 -43.27
CA LEU A 23 40.36 -10.63 -42.96
C LEU A 23 40.14 -11.77 -41.95
N PHE A 24 40.89 -12.87 -42.06
CA PHE A 24 40.84 -13.98 -41.10
C PHE A 24 41.43 -13.58 -39.74
N ILE A 25 42.53 -12.82 -39.72
CA ILE A 25 43.12 -12.25 -38.50
C ILE A 25 42.15 -11.22 -37.88
N ALA A 26 41.53 -10.35 -38.68
CA ALA A 26 40.52 -9.40 -38.18
C ALA A 26 39.27 -10.11 -37.64
N LEU A 27 38.83 -11.21 -38.28
CA LEU A 27 37.71 -12.02 -37.80
C LEU A 27 38.06 -12.78 -36.52
N LEU A 28 39.29 -13.29 -36.38
CA LEU A 28 39.82 -13.88 -35.15
C LEU A 28 39.97 -12.84 -34.03
N PHE A 29 40.37 -11.59 -34.34
CA PHE A 29 40.43 -10.47 -33.40
C PHE A 29 39.02 -9.98 -32.99
N LEU A 30 38.06 -9.99 -33.91
CA LEU A 30 36.65 -9.71 -33.61
C LEU A 30 36.00 -10.82 -32.80
N PHE A 31 36.36 -12.09 -33.06
CA PHE A 31 35.93 -13.23 -32.25
C PHE A 31 36.51 -13.13 -30.85
N SER A 32 37.82 -12.87 -30.69
CA SER A 32 38.45 -12.74 -29.36
C SER A 32 37.95 -11.53 -28.57
N ALA A 33 37.57 -10.43 -29.23
CA ALA A 33 36.90 -9.29 -28.59
C ALA A 33 35.47 -9.61 -28.11
N ALA A 34 34.77 -10.56 -28.75
CA ALA A 34 33.42 -10.96 -28.37
C ALA A 34 33.35 -11.90 -27.15
N PHE A 35 34.46 -12.55 -26.78
CA PHE A 35 34.55 -13.43 -25.60
C PHE A 35 35.27 -12.80 -24.39
N ALA A 36 35.61 -11.51 -24.45
CA ALA A 36 36.18 -10.81 -23.32
C ALA A 36 35.12 -10.65 -22.22
N PHE A 37 35.45 -11.05 -20.98
CA PHE A 37 34.55 -10.87 -19.83
C PHE A 37 34.28 -9.38 -19.59
N SER A 38 33.04 -8.96 -19.81
CA SER A 38 32.62 -7.57 -19.57
C SER A 38 31.99 -7.44 -18.19
N ALA A 39 32.70 -6.85 -17.23
CA ALA A 39 32.18 -6.66 -15.87
C ALA A 39 30.91 -5.79 -15.82
N SER A 40 30.69 -4.90 -16.81
CA SER A 40 29.49 -4.07 -16.91
C SER A 40 28.20 -4.89 -17.00
N ASP A 41 28.30 -6.09 -17.56
CA ASP A 41 27.15 -6.98 -17.77
C ASP A 41 26.63 -7.61 -16.48
N TYR A 42 27.40 -7.50 -15.40
CA TYR A 42 27.18 -8.11 -14.10
C TYR A 42 26.88 -7.06 -13.00
N VAL A 43 26.63 -5.82 -13.41
CA VAL A 43 26.28 -4.69 -12.53
C VAL A 43 24.78 -4.75 -12.19
N TYR A 44 24.43 -4.46 -10.93
CA TYR A 44 23.03 -4.40 -10.51
C TYR A 44 22.35 -3.12 -11.04
N PRO A 45 21.02 -3.06 -11.15
CA PRO A 45 20.32 -1.90 -11.74
C PRO A 45 20.55 -0.58 -11.01
N SER A 46 20.86 -0.62 -9.71
CA SER A 46 21.15 0.55 -8.87
C SER A 46 22.61 1.00 -8.91
N GLU A 47 23.48 0.27 -9.61
CA GLU A 47 24.91 0.52 -9.67
C GLU A 47 25.30 1.16 -11.01
N GLN A 48 26.34 2.00 -10.98
CA GLN A 48 26.79 2.71 -12.18
C GLN A 48 27.96 1.97 -12.82
N ALA A 49 27.77 1.46 -14.05
CA ALA A 49 28.85 0.77 -14.78
C ALA A 49 30.08 1.66 -15.02
N SER A 50 29.91 2.99 -15.00
CA SER A 50 31.00 3.96 -15.11
C SER A 50 31.92 4.03 -13.89
N SER A 51 31.54 3.45 -12.74
CA SER A 51 32.41 3.37 -11.56
C SER A 51 33.26 2.10 -11.49
N ILE A 52 33.23 1.29 -12.56
CA ILE A 52 34.10 0.13 -12.70
C ILE A 52 35.52 0.60 -13.02
N THR A 53 36.49 0.12 -12.25
CA THR A 53 37.91 0.28 -12.56
C THR A 53 38.61 -1.07 -12.49
N SER A 54 39.63 -1.25 -13.31
CA SER A 54 40.38 -2.51 -13.42
C SER A 54 41.86 -2.25 -13.24
N VAL A 55 42.52 -3.12 -12.48
CA VAL A 55 43.98 -3.10 -12.31
C VAL A 55 44.53 -4.42 -12.82
N ASP A 56 45.37 -4.35 -13.86
CA ASP A 56 46.06 -5.50 -14.41
C ASP A 56 47.39 -5.74 -13.69
N PHE A 57 47.69 -7.00 -13.39
CA PHE A 57 48.93 -7.40 -12.74
C PHE A 57 49.35 -8.82 -13.14
N LYS A 58 50.58 -9.17 -12.79
CA LYS A 58 51.14 -10.52 -12.95
C LYS A 58 51.59 -11.07 -11.60
N LEU A 59 51.40 -12.37 -11.43
CA LEU A 59 51.86 -13.10 -10.26
C LEU A 59 53.15 -13.85 -10.59
N ALA A 60 54.08 -13.90 -9.64
CA ALA A 60 55.32 -14.67 -9.75
C ALA A 60 55.04 -16.19 -9.76
N SER A 61 54.01 -16.65 -9.05
CA SER A 61 53.56 -18.05 -9.06
C SER A 61 52.94 -18.49 -10.39
N ALA A 62 52.52 -17.54 -11.24
CA ALA A 62 51.88 -17.79 -12.52
C ALA A 62 52.28 -16.74 -13.58
N PRO A 63 53.55 -16.73 -14.04
CA PRO A 63 54.11 -15.65 -14.86
C PRO A 63 53.52 -15.59 -16.29
N SER A 64 52.96 -16.69 -16.76
CA SER A 64 52.27 -16.81 -18.06
C SER A 64 50.81 -16.37 -18.00
N SER A 65 50.23 -16.19 -16.81
CA SER A 65 48.85 -15.73 -16.64
C SER A 65 48.79 -14.22 -16.42
N SER A 66 47.75 -13.62 -16.97
CA SER A 66 47.33 -12.26 -16.70
C SER A 66 46.26 -12.25 -15.62
N PHE A 67 46.34 -11.31 -14.68
CA PHE A 67 45.34 -11.13 -13.64
C PHE A 67 44.78 -9.72 -13.72
N THR A 68 43.47 -9.59 -13.55
CA THR A 68 42.80 -8.29 -13.51
C THR A 68 41.91 -8.22 -12.28
N LEU A 69 42.21 -7.31 -11.36
CA LEU A 69 41.33 -7.01 -10.23
C LEU A 69 40.33 -5.95 -10.68
N VAL A 70 39.06 -6.32 -10.75
CA VAL A 70 37.97 -5.42 -11.11
C VAL A 70 37.30 -4.93 -9.83
N THR A 71 37.18 -3.61 -9.71
CA THR A 71 36.51 -2.94 -8.60
C THR A 71 35.34 -2.11 -9.09
N LEU A 72 34.33 -1.95 -8.24
CA LEU A 72 33.18 -1.08 -8.47
C LEU A 72 33.09 -0.11 -7.30
N SER A 73 33.17 1.20 -7.59
CA SER A 73 33.18 2.24 -6.55
C SER A 73 34.24 1.99 -5.45
N GLY A 74 35.39 1.44 -5.84
CA GLY A 74 36.52 1.12 -4.94
C GLY A 74 36.43 -0.21 -4.20
N SER A 75 35.34 -0.97 -4.31
CA SER A 75 35.22 -2.31 -3.73
C SER A 75 35.50 -3.41 -4.76
N PRO A 76 36.33 -4.43 -4.46
CA PRO A 76 36.65 -5.49 -5.40
C PRO A 76 35.42 -6.39 -5.65
N ILE A 77 35.10 -6.61 -6.93
CA ILE A 77 33.92 -7.40 -7.35
C ILE A 77 34.28 -8.64 -8.18
N PHE A 78 35.40 -8.61 -8.91
CA PHE A 78 35.93 -9.78 -9.62
C PHE A 78 37.45 -9.81 -9.55
N LEU A 79 38.02 -11.02 -9.44
CA LEU A 79 39.39 -11.27 -9.90
C LEU A 79 39.31 -12.12 -11.16
N LEU A 80 39.84 -11.60 -12.26
CA LEU A 80 39.93 -12.32 -13.52
C LEU A 80 41.32 -12.94 -13.65
N LYS A 81 41.39 -14.20 -14.07
CA LYS A 81 42.61 -14.87 -14.52
C LYS A 81 42.45 -15.18 -16.00
N ASP A 82 43.30 -14.60 -16.84
CA ASP A 82 43.27 -14.77 -18.29
C ASP A 82 41.89 -14.43 -18.90
N GLY A 83 41.23 -13.42 -18.34
CA GLY A 83 39.90 -12.96 -18.74
C GLY A 83 38.72 -13.72 -18.12
N GLU A 84 38.95 -14.75 -17.29
CA GLU A 84 37.87 -15.52 -16.65
C GLU A 84 37.77 -15.26 -15.13
N PRO A 85 36.55 -15.15 -14.56
CA PRO A 85 36.39 -14.90 -13.13
C PRO A 85 36.81 -16.09 -12.27
N VAL A 86 37.68 -15.85 -11.30
CA VAL A 86 38.10 -16.84 -10.30
C VAL A 86 37.05 -16.93 -9.19
N ARG A 87 36.45 -18.10 -8.99
CA ARG A 87 35.33 -18.31 -8.04
C ARG A 87 35.73 -18.99 -6.73
N GLU A 88 36.86 -19.69 -6.74
CA GLU A 88 37.32 -20.52 -5.60
C GLU A 88 38.04 -19.67 -4.56
N THR A 89 37.51 -19.62 -3.33
CA THR A 89 38.07 -18.82 -2.23
C THR A 89 39.55 -19.12 -1.98
N ALA A 90 39.98 -20.39 -2.02
CA ALA A 90 41.37 -20.76 -1.80
C ALA A 90 42.33 -20.18 -2.87
N LYS A 91 41.91 -20.20 -4.15
CA LYS A 91 42.66 -19.58 -5.24
C LYS A 91 42.69 -18.06 -5.12
N LEU A 92 41.55 -17.46 -4.76
CA LEU A 92 41.45 -16.02 -4.49
C LEU A 92 42.38 -15.59 -3.36
N THR A 93 42.43 -16.33 -2.24
CA THR A 93 43.34 -16.05 -1.12
C THR A 93 44.80 -16.07 -1.57
N SER A 94 45.19 -17.08 -2.35
CA SER A 94 46.55 -17.18 -2.90
C SER A 94 46.89 -16.01 -3.82
N TYR A 95 46.03 -15.75 -4.82
CA TYR A 95 46.27 -14.72 -5.84
C TYR A 95 46.23 -13.30 -5.29
N ILE A 96 45.24 -12.98 -4.45
CA ILE A 96 45.13 -11.67 -3.79
C ILE A 96 46.25 -11.50 -2.76
N GLY A 97 46.61 -12.56 -2.04
CA GLY A 97 47.75 -12.53 -1.12
C GLY A 97 49.05 -12.17 -1.84
N GLU A 98 49.34 -12.82 -2.97
CA GLU A 98 50.54 -12.54 -3.77
C GLU A 98 50.48 -11.17 -4.47
N TYR A 99 49.31 -10.76 -4.98
CA TYR A 99 49.10 -9.41 -5.51
C TYR A 99 49.41 -8.34 -4.46
N TYR A 100 48.88 -8.49 -3.25
CA TYR A 100 49.16 -7.55 -2.18
C TYR A 100 50.62 -7.59 -1.72
N GLN A 101 51.28 -8.76 -1.74
CA GLN A 101 52.73 -8.85 -1.50
C GLN A 101 53.53 -8.05 -2.54
N SER A 102 53.06 -7.93 -3.79
CA SER A 102 53.70 -7.09 -4.80
C SER A 102 53.60 -5.58 -4.50
N LEU A 103 52.62 -5.16 -3.67
CA LEU A 103 52.44 -3.77 -3.24
C LEU A 103 53.33 -3.39 -2.05
N TYR A 104 54.07 -4.35 -1.51
CA TYR A 104 54.93 -4.17 -0.35
C TYR A 104 56.05 -3.14 -0.62
N PRO A 105 56.48 -2.33 0.38
CA PRO A 105 57.54 -1.36 0.18
C PRO A 105 58.84 -2.02 -0.29
N SER A 106 59.51 -1.39 -1.25
CA SER A 106 60.81 -1.90 -1.69
C SER A 106 61.88 -1.72 -0.60
N SER A 107 63.00 -2.45 -0.73
CA SER A 107 64.17 -2.26 0.15
C SER A 107 64.66 -0.82 0.16
N ASP A 108 64.53 -0.12 -0.97
CA ASP A 108 64.95 1.26 -1.14
C ASP A 108 64.01 2.21 -0.40
N GLU A 109 62.70 1.97 -0.45
CA GLU A 109 61.71 2.75 0.32
C GLU A 109 61.92 2.61 1.83
N LEU A 110 62.24 1.40 2.31
CA LEU A 110 62.54 1.17 3.72
C LEU A 110 63.90 1.74 4.13
N SER A 111 64.88 1.71 3.22
CA SER A 111 66.19 2.34 3.42
C SER A 111 66.06 3.86 3.48
N GLU A 112 65.20 4.46 2.66
CA GLU A 112 64.87 5.88 2.69
C GLU A 112 64.22 6.26 4.03
N LEU A 113 63.23 5.48 4.49
CA LEU A 113 62.60 5.68 5.78
C LEU A 113 63.62 5.61 6.94
N LYS A 114 64.49 4.60 6.92
CA LYS A 114 65.59 4.47 7.89
C LYS A 114 66.58 5.64 7.78
N GLY A 115 66.82 6.14 6.57
CA GLY A 115 67.65 7.31 6.29
C GLY A 115 67.18 8.55 7.04
N TYR A 116 65.87 8.80 7.11
CA TYR A 116 65.32 9.94 7.86
C TYR A 116 65.67 9.88 9.36
N PHE A 117 65.55 8.71 10.01
CA PHE A 117 65.94 8.54 11.42
C PHE A 117 67.46 8.62 11.63
N ILE A 118 68.26 8.10 10.69
CA ILE A 118 69.72 8.23 10.73
C ILE A 118 70.13 9.69 10.61
N ASP A 119 69.57 10.44 9.67
CA ASP A 119 69.88 11.85 9.45
C ASP A 119 69.48 12.70 10.64
N PHE A 120 68.28 12.47 11.20
CA PHE A 120 67.85 13.11 12.43
C PHE A 120 68.83 12.83 13.58
N ASN A 121 69.21 11.56 13.81
CA ASN A 121 70.13 11.23 14.88
C ASN A 121 71.55 11.78 14.63
N LYS A 122 72.01 11.87 13.38
CA LYS A 122 73.28 12.53 13.02
C LYS A 122 73.24 14.05 13.27
N SER A 123 72.07 14.69 13.19
CA SER A 123 71.95 16.14 13.37
C SER A 123 72.35 16.62 14.78
N ARG A 124 72.27 15.75 15.78
CA ARG A 124 72.71 15.96 17.18
C ARG A 124 74.17 16.41 17.32
N ASP A 125 75.02 15.93 16.41
CA ASP A 125 76.46 16.21 16.38
C ASP A 125 76.91 16.85 15.06
N LYS A 126 75.98 17.45 14.31
CA LYS A 126 76.31 18.27 13.14
C LYS A 126 77.10 19.48 13.62
N GLU A 127 78.24 19.76 12.98
CA GLU A 127 79.09 20.90 13.35
C GLU A 127 78.31 22.22 13.25
N VAL A 128 78.23 22.93 14.36
CA VAL A 128 77.64 24.27 14.44
C VAL A 128 78.64 25.25 15.03
N PRO A 129 78.58 26.54 14.65
CA PRO A 129 79.40 27.55 15.30
C PRO A 129 79.03 27.66 16.79
N LEU A 130 80.03 27.94 17.64
CA LEU A 130 79.83 28.07 19.10
C LEU A 130 78.69 29.04 19.44
N PHE A 131 78.65 30.17 18.74
CA PHE A 131 77.58 31.17 18.72
C PHE A 131 77.50 31.75 17.30
N LYS A 132 76.42 32.48 17.00
CA LYS A 132 76.21 33.09 15.68
C LYS A 132 77.39 33.98 15.26
N GLY A 133 78.07 33.62 14.17
CA GLY A 133 79.24 34.34 13.64
C GLY A 133 80.60 33.83 14.12
N SER A 134 80.65 32.84 15.03
CA SER A 134 81.92 32.22 15.44
C SER A 134 82.53 31.39 14.29
N PRO A 135 83.84 31.53 13.97
CA PRO A 135 84.53 30.67 13.01
C PRO A 135 84.79 29.27 13.58
N THR A 136 84.74 29.11 14.91
CA THR A 136 84.97 27.83 15.60
C THR A 136 83.70 27.03 15.65
N LYS A 137 83.75 25.81 15.11
CA LYS A 137 82.62 24.88 15.09
C LYS A 137 82.83 23.74 16.07
N TYR A 138 81.74 23.30 16.68
CA TYR A 138 81.72 22.19 17.62
C TYR A 138 80.59 21.23 17.28
N LYS A 139 80.75 19.98 17.72
CA LYS A 139 79.70 18.98 17.75
C LYS A 139 78.86 19.19 19.01
N PRO A 140 77.60 19.67 18.91
CA PRO A 140 76.85 20.21 20.05
C PRO A 140 76.70 19.23 21.20
N GLU A 141 76.24 18.02 20.92
CA GLU A 141 75.98 17.03 21.97
C GLU A 141 77.27 16.46 22.53
N THR A 142 78.23 16.11 21.68
CA THR A 142 79.55 15.60 22.10
C THR A 142 80.22 16.60 23.04
N MET A 143 80.29 17.88 22.64
CA MET A 143 80.90 18.90 23.48
C MET A 143 80.08 19.15 24.75
N CYS A 144 78.76 19.20 24.66
CA CYS A 144 77.91 19.40 25.84
C CYS A 144 78.08 18.28 26.87
N ARG A 145 78.15 17.02 26.42
CA ARG A 145 78.45 15.87 27.29
C ARG A 145 79.84 15.96 27.92
N GLN A 146 80.83 16.48 27.20
CA GLN A 146 82.18 16.71 27.74
C GLN A 146 82.17 17.84 28.78
N SER A 147 81.61 19.00 28.45
CA SER A 147 81.53 20.17 29.35
C SER A 147 80.76 19.89 30.64
N THR A 148 79.76 19.00 30.57
CA THR A 148 78.94 18.60 31.72
C THR A 148 79.49 17.39 32.49
N GLY A 149 80.63 16.81 32.05
CA GLY A 149 81.18 15.59 32.66
C GLY A 149 80.39 14.30 32.37
N LEU A 150 79.25 14.39 31.68
CA LEU A 150 78.40 13.24 31.31
C LEU A 150 79.11 12.26 30.35
N ALA A 151 80.10 12.72 29.59
CA ALA A 151 80.94 11.87 28.74
C ALA A 151 81.85 10.93 29.54
N SER A 152 82.29 11.34 30.73
CA SER A 152 83.26 10.59 31.54
C SER A 152 82.60 9.76 32.64
N ILE A 153 81.52 10.28 33.23
CA ILE A 153 80.85 9.68 34.40
C ILE A 153 79.57 8.94 34.00
N GLY A 154 79.10 9.11 32.76
CA GLY A 154 77.84 8.57 32.27
C GLY A 154 76.66 9.50 32.55
N MET A 155 75.48 9.14 32.01
CA MET A 155 74.26 9.93 32.21
C MET A 155 73.80 9.84 33.66
N CYS A 156 73.56 10.98 34.29
CA CYS A 156 72.94 11.00 35.61
C CYS A 156 71.44 10.69 35.49
N ASP A 157 70.98 9.69 36.22
CA ASP A 157 69.60 9.16 36.20
C ASP A 157 68.71 9.77 37.30
N SER A 158 69.28 10.61 38.17
CA SER A 158 68.58 11.25 39.29
C SER A 158 69.15 12.62 39.59
N GLN A 159 68.30 13.53 40.07
CA GLN A 159 68.67 14.90 40.44
C GLN A 159 69.85 14.95 41.42
N SER A 160 69.86 14.05 42.42
CA SER A 160 70.93 13.94 43.41
C SER A 160 72.30 13.64 42.77
N ARG A 161 72.35 12.71 41.80
CA ARG A 161 73.59 12.40 41.07
C ARG A 161 74.04 13.56 40.18
N CYS A 162 73.12 14.26 39.53
CA CYS A 162 73.46 15.43 38.72
C CYS A 162 73.96 16.60 39.61
N ASN A 163 73.39 16.79 40.81
CA ASN A 163 73.88 17.78 41.78
C ASN A 163 75.27 17.41 42.31
N ALA A 164 75.55 16.13 42.56
CA ALA A 164 76.88 15.66 42.94
C ALA A 164 77.90 15.90 41.82
N LEU A 165 77.54 15.62 40.57
CA LEU A 165 78.34 15.92 39.39
C LEU A 165 78.61 17.42 39.24
N ALA A 166 77.58 18.25 39.37
CA ALA A 166 77.70 19.69 39.37
C ALA A 166 78.58 20.21 40.51
N GLY A 167 78.52 19.61 41.70
CA GLY A 167 79.40 19.93 42.83
C GLY A 167 80.87 19.66 42.52
N MET A 168 81.18 18.53 41.86
CA MET A 168 82.54 18.24 41.39
C MET A 168 83.00 19.26 40.35
N ILE A 169 82.15 19.61 39.38
CA ILE A 169 82.46 20.63 38.36
C ILE A 169 82.71 21.99 39.00
N CYS A 170 81.82 22.45 39.89
CA CYS A 170 81.96 23.73 40.59
C CYS A 170 83.23 23.79 41.44
N THR A 171 83.65 22.67 42.07
CA THR A 171 84.88 22.60 42.85
C THR A 171 86.13 22.71 41.97
N LEU A 172 86.10 22.12 40.77
CA LEU A 172 87.22 22.15 39.83
C LEU A 172 87.46 23.53 39.17
N TYR A 173 86.42 24.37 39.07
CA TYR A 173 86.50 25.67 38.38
C TYR A 173 86.87 26.87 39.29
N GLU A 174 87.18 26.65 40.58
CA GLU A 174 87.72 27.63 41.56
C GLU A 174 87.19 29.09 41.44
N GLY A 175 85.88 29.27 41.23
CA GLY A 175 85.23 30.58 41.14
C GLY A 175 84.14 30.74 42.20
N THR A 176 84.07 31.89 42.86
CA THR A 176 83.16 32.20 43.98
C THR A 176 81.65 32.25 43.65
N ASN A 177 81.25 31.93 42.41
CA ASN A 177 79.88 32.12 41.90
C ASN A 177 79.23 30.86 41.26
N CYS A 178 79.78 29.65 41.44
CA CYS A 178 79.15 28.42 40.91
C CYS A 178 78.11 27.88 41.91
N ASP A 179 76.83 27.81 41.52
CA ASP A 179 75.76 27.15 42.30
C ASP A 179 75.59 25.68 41.82
N PRO A 180 76.03 24.68 42.61
CA PRO A 180 75.92 23.27 42.24
C PRO A 180 74.47 22.80 42.04
N ASN A 181 73.49 23.42 42.69
CA ASN A 181 72.09 23.02 42.54
C ASN A 181 71.50 23.54 41.23
N ALA A 182 71.78 24.80 40.88
CA ALA A 182 71.35 25.36 39.60
C ALA A 182 71.97 24.61 38.41
N LEU A 183 73.29 24.37 38.46
CA LEU A 183 73.99 23.57 37.45
C LEU A 183 73.52 22.11 37.43
N GLY A 184 73.31 21.50 38.59
CA GLY A 184 72.80 20.13 38.69
C GLY A 184 71.38 19.95 38.14
N ASN A 185 70.48 20.90 38.38
CA ASN A 185 69.13 20.93 37.79
C ASN A 185 69.20 21.03 36.25
N ALA A 186 70.07 21.89 35.73
CA ALA A 186 70.26 22.06 34.30
C ALA A 186 70.85 20.81 33.62
N ILE A 187 71.86 20.18 34.25
CA ILE A 187 72.45 18.92 33.81
C ILE A 187 71.41 17.79 33.84
N PHE A 188 70.57 17.72 34.87
CA PHE A 188 69.51 16.71 34.95
C PHE A 188 68.47 16.86 33.83
N ALA A 189 67.99 18.08 33.58
CA ALA A 189 67.03 18.35 32.51
C ALA A 189 67.60 17.95 31.14
N TYR A 190 68.87 18.30 30.87
CA TYR A 190 69.58 17.88 29.67
C TYR A 190 69.73 16.35 29.58
N ALA A 191 70.23 15.70 30.63
CA ALA A 191 70.43 14.25 30.66
C ALA A 191 69.11 13.49 30.44
N LYS A 192 68.00 13.97 31.02
CA LYS A 192 66.65 13.42 30.81
C LYS A 192 66.19 13.56 29.35
N ALA A 193 66.38 14.73 28.74
CA ALA A 193 65.99 14.96 27.35
C ALA A 193 66.82 14.10 26.38
N VAL A 194 68.14 14.02 26.59
CA VAL A 194 69.00 13.14 25.80
C VAL A 194 68.64 11.66 26.00
N GLY A 195 68.39 11.23 27.23
CA GLY A 195 67.97 9.85 27.52
C GLY A 195 66.62 9.50 26.90
N ALA A 196 65.68 10.44 26.85
CA ALA A 196 64.42 10.27 26.13
C ALA A 196 64.67 10.10 24.62
N LEU A 197 65.54 10.91 24.02
CA LEU A 197 65.89 10.81 22.61
C LEU A 197 66.58 9.47 22.28
N ASP A 198 67.54 9.04 23.09
CA ASP A 198 68.26 7.76 22.94
C ASP A 198 67.31 6.56 23.04
N LYS A 199 66.35 6.60 23.98
CA LYS A 199 65.32 5.57 24.14
C LYS A 199 64.45 5.45 22.89
N GLN A 200 63.94 6.58 22.37
CA GLN A 200 63.06 6.57 21.20
C GLN A 200 63.83 6.19 19.94
N SER A 201 65.07 6.65 19.77
CA SER A 201 65.93 6.25 18.66
C SER A 201 66.21 4.76 18.68
N THR A 202 66.47 4.18 19.85
CA THR A 202 66.64 2.73 19.99
C THR A 202 65.37 1.96 19.60
N ALA A 203 64.20 2.43 20.04
CA ALA A 203 62.92 1.82 19.67
C ALA A 203 62.66 1.92 18.15
N ALA A 204 62.93 3.07 17.53
CA ALA A 204 62.78 3.28 16.10
C ALA A 204 63.72 2.36 15.30
N PHE A 205 65.01 2.30 15.66
CA PHE A 205 65.95 1.41 14.98
C PHE A 205 65.64 -0.07 15.20
N ALA A 206 65.19 -0.47 16.39
CA ALA A 206 64.75 -1.83 16.64
C ALA A 206 63.53 -2.19 15.78
N ALA A 207 62.58 -1.28 15.63
CA ALA A 207 61.41 -1.47 14.76
C ALA A 207 61.84 -1.59 13.29
N LEU A 208 62.65 -0.66 12.78
CA LEU A 208 63.15 -0.67 11.39
C LEU A 208 63.98 -1.91 11.07
N ASN A 209 64.82 -2.38 12.00
CA ASN A 209 65.71 -3.51 11.76
C ASN A 209 64.99 -4.88 11.84
N SER A 210 63.84 -4.95 12.51
CA SER A 210 63.03 -6.17 12.64
C SER A 210 61.77 -6.18 11.78
N MET A 211 61.63 -5.19 10.90
CA MET A 211 60.49 -5.00 10.03
C MET A 211 60.52 -5.97 8.84
N ASP A 212 59.46 -6.77 8.71
CA ASP A 212 59.27 -7.73 7.61
C ASP A 212 57.81 -7.82 7.17
N SER A 213 57.52 -8.65 6.16
CA SER A 213 56.21 -8.75 5.53
C SER A 213 55.08 -9.20 6.45
N THR A 214 55.42 -9.82 7.57
CA THR A 214 54.46 -10.35 8.52
C THR A 214 54.15 -9.39 9.65
N ASN A 215 55.07 -8.47 10.00
CA ASN A 215 54.96 -7.60 11.17
C ASN A 215 54.97 -6.09 10.85
N MET A 216 55.06 -5.71 9.56
CA MET A 216 55.19 -4.32 9.09
C MET A 216 54.18 -3.33 9.73
N ASN A 217 52.89 -3.68 9.81
CA ASN A 217 51.87 -2.80 10.38
C ASN A 217 52.14 -2.47 11.86
N ASP A 218 52.53 -3.48 12.64
CA ASP A 218 52.88 -3.30 14.05
C ASP A 218 54.14 -2.45 14.18
N LYS A 219 55.14 -2.67 13.32
CA LYS A 219 56.40 -1.91 13.33
C LYS A 219 56.21 -0.44 12.91
N LEU A 220 55.36 -0.16 11.92
CA LEU A 220 55.01 1.21 11.53
C LEU A 220 54.22 1.93 12.62
N THR A 221 53.36 1.22 13.34
CA THR A 221 52.65 1.76 14.51
C THR A 221 53.64 2.15 15.61
N ILE A 222 54.63 1.29 15.92
CA ILE A 222 55.71 1.60 16.86
C ILE A 222 56.48 2.85 16.39
N LEU A 223 56.91 2.90 15.13
CA LEU A 223 57.67 4.02 14.59
C LEU A 223 56.91 5.34 14.66
N THR A 224 55.63 5.33 14.28
CA THR A 224 54.75 6.50 14.42
C THR A 224 54.68 6.98 15.87
N GLY A 225 54.59 6.03 16.82
CA GLY A 225 54.61 6.32 18.25
C GLY A 225 55.93 6.90 18.79
N THR A 226 57.06 6.74 18.08
CA THR A 226 58.35 7.30 18.49
C THR A 226 58.55 8.76 18.08
N ILE A 227 57.89 9.22 17.01
CA ILE A 227 58.19 10.52 16.39
C ILE A 227 57.86 11.69 17.31
N GLN A 228 56.66 11.77 17.87
CA GLN A 228 56.28 12.90 18.72
C GLN A 228 57.16 12.98 19.99
N PRO A 229 57.41 11.87 20.71
CA PRO A 229 58.38 11.87 21.81
C PRO A 229 59.80 12.31 21.42
N MET A 230 60.27 11.98 20.20
CA MET A 230 61.55 12.49 19.70
C MET A 230 61.52 14.00 19.49
N LYS A 231 60.42 14.56 18.95
CA LYS A 231 60.24 15.99 18.77
C LYS A 231 60.24 16.74 20.11
N ASP A 232 59.50 16.21 21.09
CA ASP A 232 59.42 16.81 22.42
C ASP A 232 60.79 16.80 23.12
N ALA A 233 61.54 15.70 23.00
CA ALA A 233 62.90 15.61 23.52
C ALA A 233 63.87 16.54 22.78
N ALA A 234 63.76 16.65 21.45
CA ALA A 234 64.55 17.56 20.64
C ALA A 234 64.29 19.03 21.01
N ASP A 235 63.03 19.40 21.25
CA ASP A 235 62.64 20.73 21.70
C ASP A 235 63.20 21.05 23.09
N ALA A 236 63.10 20.10 24.03
CA ALA A 236 63.70 20.24 25.36
C ALA A 236 65.24 20.39 25.31
N LEU A 237 65.91 19.74 24.37
CA LEU A 237 67.35 19.91 24.14
C LEU A 237 67.66 21.27 23.53
N LYS A 238 66.91 21.71 22.52
CA LYS A 238 67.06 23.02 21.87
C LYS A 238 66.94 24.15 22.90
N HIS A 239 65.99 24.06 23.81
CA HIS A 239 65.68 25.07 24.83
C HIS A 239 66.36 24.83 26.20
N SER A 240 67.40 23.98 26.25
CA SER A 240 68.12 23.71 27.50
C SER A 240 68.89 24.94 27.98
N VAL A 241 68.80 25.26 29.28
CA VAL A 241 69.53 26.38 29.92
C VAL A 241 71.06 26.22 29.90
N LEU A 242 71.56 25.02 29.56
CA LEU A 242 72.98 24.78 29.35
C LEU A 242 73.49 25.32 28.01
N ARG A 243 72.61 25.57 27.04
CA ARG A 243 73.01 25.92 25.67
C ARG A 243 73.23 27.41 25.48
N LEU A 244 74.12 27.73 24.56
CA LEU A 244 74.27 29.07 24.00
C LEU A 244 73.09 29.38 23.07
N PRO A 245 72.53 30.59 23.12
CA PRO A 245 71.44 30.98 22.23
C PRO A 245 71.91 31.03 20.77
N THR A 246 71.08 30.51 19.86
CA THR A 246 71.32 30.50 18.40
C THR A 246 70.96 31.82 17.71
N THR A 247 69.92 32.53 18.16
CA THR A 247 69.41 33.79 17.60
C THR A 247 68.83 34.72 18.68
N ASP A 248 68.60 36.00 18.33
CA ASP A 248 67.85 36.96 19.16
C ASP A 248 66.40 36.49 19.33
N GLY A 249 66.16 35.62 20.32
CA GLY A 249 64.82 35.11 20.65
C GLY A 249 64.74 33.62 21.02
N ASP A 250 65.79 32.82 20.80
CA ASP A 250 65.71 31.36 21.04
C ASP A 250 65.74 30.95 22.53
N ILE A 251 66.09 31.83 23.47
CA ILE A 251 66.04 31.52 24.93
C ILE A 251 65.55 32.70 25.78
N CYS A 252 65.27 33.86 25.19
CA CYS A 252 64.77 35.03 25.90
C CYS A 252 63.38 35.32 25.28
N ALA A 253 62.34 34.73 25.88
CA ALA A 253 61.00 34.63 25.31
C ALA A 253 60.50 35.99 24.76
N ALA A 254 60.00 35.99 23.52
CA ALA A 254 59.48 37.19 22.87
C ALA A 254 58.29 37.76 23.67
N GLY A 255 58.54 38.84 24.40
CA GLY A 255 57.53 39.53 25.23
C GLY A 255 58.09 40.46 26.32
N ALA A 256 59.36 40.31 26.72
CA ALA A 256 59.95 41.09 27.82
C ALA A 256 61.03 42.12 27.42
N CYS A 257 61.72 41.95 26.28
CA CYS A 257 62.67 42.97 25.81
C CYS A 257 61.95 44.16 25.17
N ARG A 258 61.73 45.24 25.94
CA ARG A 258 61.35 46.55 25.37
C ARG A 258 62.51 47.14 24.57
N TYR A 259 62.20 47.73 23.43
CA TYR A 259 63.14 48.43 22.54
C TYR A 259 64.08 49.35 23.35
N GLY A 260 65.39 49.08 23.35
CA GLY A 260 66.41 49.94 23.97
C GLY A 260 67.10 49.41 25.24
N GLN A 261 66.78 48.19 25.73
CA GLN A 261 67.55 47.53 26.80
C GLN A 261 68.29 46.29 26.27
N SER A 262 69.52 46.05 26.73
CA SER A 262 70.25 44.82 26.40
C SER A 262 69.53 43.62 27.04
N CYS A 263 69.15 42.62 26.25
CA CYS A 263 68.49 41.38 26.74
C CYS A 263 69.39 40.54 27.70
N TRP A 264 70.53 41.08 28.16
CA TRP A 264 71.51 40.41 29.00
C TRP A 264 71.00 40.09 30.41
N ALA A 265 70.02 40.83 30.93
CA ALA A 265 69.52 40.64 32.30
C ALA A 265 68.59 39.42 32.48
N GLU A 266 67.94 38.94 31.41
CA GLU A 266 67.09 37.73 31.43
C GLU A 266 67.83 36.51 30.88
N CYS A 267 68.76 36.74 29.94
CA CYS A 267 69.71 35.72 29.53
C CYS A 267 70.77 35.42 30.63
N SER A 268 70.72 36.09 31.80
CA SER A 268 71.58 35.83 32.96
C SER A 268 71.28 34.53 33.71
N GLN A 269 70.17 33.85 33.38
CA GLN A 269 69.83 32.52 33.89
C GLN A 269 70.46 31.38 33.06
N LEU A 270 71.14 31.72 31.96
CA LEU A 270 71.83 30.74 31.13
C LEU A 270 73.20 30.41 31.70
N LEU A 271 73.45 29.11 31.87
CA LEU A 271 74.77 28.63 32.24
C LEU A 271 75.69 28.56 31.02
N SER A 272 75.11 28.39 29.82
CA SER A 272 75.78 28.58 28.52
C SER A 272 77.10 27.81 28.34
N ILE A 273 77.21 26.63 28.94
CA ILE A 273 78.38 25.75 28.85
C ILE A 273 78.38 24.82 27.63
N CYS A 274 77.27 24.75 26.91
CA CYS A 274 77.08 23.91 25.73
C CYS A 274 76.89 24.75 24.47
N PRO A 275 77.46 24.33 23.32
CA PRO A 275 77.13 24.94 22.04
C PRO A 275 75.63 24.88 21.76
N SER A 276 75.17 25.84 20.96
CA SER A 276 73.83 25.83 20.40
C SER A 276 73.57 24.53 19.61
N GLU A 277 72.31 24.08 19.44
CA GLU A 277 72.01 22.85 18.66
C GLU A 277 71.03 23.14 17.54
N ILE A 278 71.24 22.47 16.41
CA ILE A 278 70.31 22.48 15.28
C ILE A 278 69.90 21.04 15.01
N LEU A 279 68.85 20.59 15.69
CA LEU A 279 68.22 19.30 15.43
C LEU A 279 67.31 19.39 14.21
N ASP A 280 67.49 18.48 13.25
CA ASP A 280 66.76 18.51 11.98
C ASP A 280 65.38 17.81 12.10
N VAL A 281 64.46 18.46 12.82
CA VAL A 281 63.11 17.91 13.08
C VAL A 281 62.31 17.68 11.79
N ALA A 282 62.63 18.39 10.70
CA ALA A 282 62.00 18.17 9.39
C ALA A 282 62.24 16.75 8.83
N LYS A 283 63.31 16.07 9.26
CA LYS A 283 63.53 14.65 8.93
C LYS A 283 62.50 13.74 9.59
N LEU A 284 62.05 14.06 10.80
CA LEU A 284 60.96 13.33 11.44
C LEU A 284 59.60 13.57 10.76
N ASP A 285 59.38 14.77 10.22
CA ASP A 285 58.21 15.04 9.37
C ASP A 285 58.24 14.22 8.08
N SER A 286 59.41 14.18 7.42
CA SER A 286 59.63 13.36 6.22
C SER A 286 59.39 11.87 6.50
N ALA A 287 59.85 11.38 7.67
CA ALA A 287 59.58 10.02 8.12
C ALA A 287 58.07 9.77 8.30
N THR A 288 57.34 10.69 8.94
CA THR A 288 55.87 10.59 9.09
C THR A 288 55.19 10.46 7.73
N THR A 289 55.48 11.35 6.79
CA THR A 289 54.88 11.33 5.45
C THR A 289 55.16 10.01 4.73
N LYS A 290 56.40 9.51 4.78
CA LYS A 290 56.78 8.23 4.16
C LYS A 290 56.04 7.05 4.81
N MET A 291 55.95 7.03 6.15
CA MET A 291 55.21 5.98 6.87
C MET A 291 53.73 5.98 6.53
N THR A 292 53.07 7.15 6.48
CA THR A 292 51.65 7.23 6.09
C THR A 292 51.42 6.73 4.66
N SER A 293 52.30 7.10 3.73
CA SER A 293 52.24 6.60 2.35
C SER A 293 52.39 5.08 2.27
N ILE A 294 53.29 4.50 3.08
CA ILE A 294 53.45 3.05 3.17
C ILE A 294 52.19 2.42 3.79
N GLN A 295 51.71 2.94 4.92
CA GLN A 295 50.57 2.41 5.68
C GLN A 295 49.28 2.37 4.85
N LEU A 296 49.02 3.40 4.03
CA LEU A 296 47.87 3.43 3.13
C LEU A 296 47.93 2.32 2.05
N ARG A 297 49.12 2.01 1.53
CA ARG A 297 49.31 0.93 0.54
C ARG A 297 49.11 -0.45 1.15
N ILE A 298 49.48 -0.63 2.42
CA ILE A 298 49.52 -1.94 3.06
C ILE A 298 48.36 -2.22 4.03
N ALA A 299 47.41 -1.29 4.22
CA ALA A 299 46.26 -1.52 5.10
C ALA A 299 45.46 -2.79 4.72
N ASN A 300 45.38 -3.11 3.42
CA ASN A 300 44.71 -4.30 2.89
C ASN A 300 45.55 -5.60 2.97
N LEU A 301 46.84 -5.51 3.34
CA LEU A 301 47.73 -6.69 3.49
C LEU A 301 47.44 -7.51 4.75
N ALA A 302 46.78 -6.95 5.76
CA ALA A 302 46.62 -7.59 7.05
C ALA A 302 45.65 -8.79 7.06
N GLN A 303 44.73 -8.89 6.08
CA GLN A 303 43.67 -9.92 6.05
C GLN A 303 43.32 -10.38 4.62
N PRO A 304 44.25 -11.01 3.88
CA PRO A 304 43.99 -11.48 2.51
C PRO A 304 42.84 -12.50 2.44
N GLU A 305 42.63 -13.29 3.49
CA GLU A 305 41.52 -14.25 3.58
C GLU A 305 40.15 -13.58 3.62
N VAL A 306 40.02 -12.47 4.35
CA VAL A 306 38.76 -11.71 4.46
C VAL A 306 38.44 -11.05 3.11
N ALA A 307 39.44 -10.41 2.49
CA ALA A 307 39.31 -9.82 1.17
C ALA A 307 38.94 -10.87 0.10
N ALA A 308 39.61 -12.03 0.11
CA ALA A 308 39.31 -13.12 -0.81
C ALA A 308 37.90 -13.70 -0.62
N ARG A 309 37.43 -13.83 0.63
CA ARG A 309 36.06 -14.29 0.91
C ARG A 309 35.01 -13.29 0.41
N GLN A 310 35.21 -12.00 0.65
CA GLN A 310 34.32 -10.96 0.14
C GLN A 310 34.30 -10.96 -1.39
N LEU A 311 35.46 -11.10 -2.02
CA LEU A 311 35.59 -11.16 -3.48
C LEU A 311 34.92 -12.41 -4.06
N ALA A 312 35.05 -13.57 -3.40
CA ALA A 312 34.38 -14.80 -3.79
C ALA A 312 32.85 -14.68 -3.74
N LEU A 313 32.33 -14.08 -2.67
CA LEU A 313 30.89 -13.82 -2.51
C LEU A 313 30.39 -12.88 -3.59
N ALA A 314 31.04 -11.71 -3.75
CA ALA A 314 30.68 -10.73 -4.77
C ALA A 314 30.73 -11.32 -6.19
N THR A 315 31.76 -12.11 -6.49
CA THR A 315 31.90 -12.80 -7.79
C THR A 315 30.75 -13.78 -8.02
N ASN A 316 30.44 -14.63 -7.04
CA ASN A 316 29.38 -15.63 -7.16
C ASN A 316 28.00 -15.00 -7.27
N ASP A 317 27.68 -14.02 -6.43
CA ASP A 317 26.39 -13.34 -6.41
C ASP A 317 26.10 -12.65 -7.76
N ARG A 318 27.11 -12.01 -8.33
CA ARG A 318 26.99 -11.32 -9.63
C ARG A 318 26.89 -12.27 -10.80
N ILE A 319 27.67 -13.35 -10.82
CA ILE A 319 27.55 -14.40 -11.85
C ILE A 319 26.14 -15.02 -11.79
N SER A 320 25.65 -15.34 -10.59
CA SER A 320 24.29 -15.85 -10.38
C SER A 320 23.24 -14.85 -10.83
N TYR A 321 23.39 -13.56 -10.51
CA TYR A 321 22.47 -12.51 -10.98
C TYR A 321 22.35 -12.46 -12.51
N LYS A 322 23.48 -12.52 -13.24
CA LYS A 322 23.48 -12.50 -14.70
C LYS A 322 22.82 -13.76 -15.29
N GLN A 323 23.12 -14.93 -14.76
CA GLN A 323 22.50 -16.19 -15.17
C GLN A 323 20.99 -16.17 -14.91
N ASN A 324 20.58 -15.67 -13.74
CA ASN A 324 19.19 -15.57 -13.34
C ASN A 324 18.41 -14.52 -14.16
N ALA A 325 19.06 -13.48 -14.67
CA ALA A 325 18.39 -12.50 -15.53
C ALA A 325 17.77 -13.14 -16.80
N ALA A 326 18.41 -14.15 -17.39
CA ALA A 326 17.85 -14.90 -18.53
C ALA A 326 16.70 -15.82 -18.10
N LEU A 327 16.83 -16.48 -16.95
CA LEU A 327 15.79 -17.36 -16.39
C LEU A 327 14.51 -16.61 -16.01
N ALA A 328 14.62 -15.34 -15.61
CA ALA A 328 13.46 -14.50 -15.30
C ALA A 328 12.48 -14.40 -16.48
N SER A 329 13.00 -14.29 -17.71
CA SER A 329 12.17 -14.25 -18.92
C SER A 329 11.48 -15.58 -19.20
N ASP A 330 12.21 -16.71 -19.08
CA ASP A 330 11.66 -18.05 -19.33
C ASP A 330 10.59 -18.42 -18.29
N TYR A 331 10.87 -18.21 -17.01
CA TYR A 331 9.92 -18.47 -15.94
C TYR A 331 8.74 -17.50 -15.95
N GLY A 332 8.94 -16.24 -16.33
CA GLY A 332 7.86 -15.28 -16.55
C GLY A 332 6.88 -15.74 -17.62
N ALA A 333 7.38 -16.28 -18.74
CA ALA A 333 6.54 -16.84 -19.78
C ALA A 333 5.77 -18.10 -19.30
N LYS A 334 6.44 -19.02 -18.60
CA LYS A 334 5.81 -20.22 -18.02
C LYS A 334 4.70 -19.88 -17.02
N TYR A 335 4.95 -18.94 -16.12
CA TYR A 335 3.97 -18.49 -15.14
C TYR A 335 2.78 -17.79 -15.81
N SER A 336 3.03 -16.92 -16.79
CA SER A 336 1.97 -16.23 -17.54
C SER A 336 1.07 -17.23 -18.28
N ALA A 337 1.64 -18.27 -18.88
CA ALA A 337 0.88 -19.34 -19.52
C ALA A 337 0.00 -20.12 -18.52
N LEU A 338 0.53 -20.46 -17.34
CA LEU A 338 -0.25 -21.09 -16.27
C LEU A 338 -1.37 -20.19 -15.75
N LYS A 339 -1.07 -18.91 -15.48
CA LYS A 339 -2.05 -17.91 -15.03
C LYS A 339 -3.18 -17.75 -16.06
N SER A 340 -2.85 -17.69 -17.35
CA SER A 340 -3.85 -17.64 -18.43
C SER A 340 -4.70 -18.90 -18.49
N LYS A 341 -4.10 -20.10 -18.36
CA LYS A 341 -4.80 -21.39 -18.40
C LYS A 341 -5.87 -21.53 -17.30
N TYR A 342 -5.62 -20.97 -16.11
CA TYR A 342 -6.52 -21.08 -14.95
C TYR A 342 -7.28 -19.80 -14.61
N SER A 343 -7.22 -18.77 -15.47
CA SER A 343 -7.89 -17.47 -15.27
C SER A 343 -9.37 -17.59 -14.90
N ALA A 344 -10.15 -18.34 -15.68
CA ALA A 344 -11.57 -18.57 -15.40
C ALA A 344 -11.82 -19.32 -14.07
N THR A 345 -10.88 -20.18 -13.65
CA THR A 345 -10.98 -20.88 -12.35
C THR A 345 -10.73 -19.92 -11.20
N LEU A 346 -9.74 -19.04 -11.32
CA LEU A 346 -9.45 -17.98 -10.35
C LEU A 346 -10.63 -17.01 -10.21
N GLU A 347 -11.16 -16.50 -11.33
CA GLU A 347 -12.29 -15.59 -11.34
C GLU A 347 -13.53 -16.24 -10.69
N LYS A 348 -13.83 -17.50 -11.06
CA LYS A 348 -14.93 -18.24 -10.43
C LYS A 348 -14.68 -18.47 -8.94
N ALA A 349 -13.46 -18.79 -8.52
CA ALA A 349 -13.13 -18.96 -7.10
C ALA A 349 -13.34 -17.67 -6.31
N GLN A 350 -12.88 -16.55 -6.86
CA GLN A 350 -13.02 -15.23 -6.24
C GLN A 350 -14.49 -14.84 -6.09
N ASN A 351 -15.29 -15.06 -7.13
CA ASN A 351 -16.74 -14.83 -7.06
C ASN A 351 -17.40 -15.74 -6.01
N VAL A 352 -17.10 -17.04 -5.99
CA VAL A 352 -17.71 -17.96 -5.02
C VAL A 352 -17.29 -17.64 -3.58
N THR A 353 -16.01 -17.37 -3.34
CA THR A 353 -15.48 -17.06 -1.99
C THR A 353 -15.95 -15.71 -1.47
N SER A 354 -16.37 -14.79 -2.34
CA SER A 354 -17.05 -13.55 -1.92
C SER A 354 -18.50 -13.77 -1.46
N LEU A 355 -19.11 -14.91 -1.83
CA LEU A 355 -20.52 -15.22 -1.55
C LEU A 355 -20.66 -16.28 -0.46
N VAL A 356 -19.82 -17.32 -0.47
CA VAL A 356 -19.96 -18.48 0.41
C VAL A 356 -18.66 -18.75 1.15
N ASP A 357 -18.76 -18.86 2.47
CA ASP A 357 -17.65 -19.28 3.33
C ASP A 357 -17.55 -20.81 3.34
N ASP A 358 -16.73 -21.34 2.43
CA ASP A 358 -16.30 -22.74 2.39
C ASP A 358 -14.81 -22.82 2.79
N PRO A 359 -14.49 -23.31 4.00
CA PRO A 359 -13.12 -23.38 4.49
C PRO A 359 -12.16 -24.15 3.57
N GLN A 360 -12.64 -25.22 2.92
CA GLN A 360 -11.80 -26.01 2.01
C GLN A 360 -11.53 -25.29 0.70
N LEU A 361 -12.53 -24.55 0.18
CA LEU A 361 -12.35 -23.72 -1.00
C LEU A 361 -11.40 -22.55 -0.72
N SER A 362 -11.59 -21.90 0.44
CA SER A 362 -10.77 -20.77 0.89
C SER A 362 -9.30 -21.19 1.10
N GLU A 363 -9.05 -22.32 1.76
CA GLU A 363 -7.70 -22.87 1.92
C GLU A 363 -7.01 -23.11 0.56
N LYS A 364 -7.71 -23.75 -0.40
CA LYS A 364 -7.18 -24.01 -1.73
C LYS A 364 -6.93 -22.73 -2.53
N PHE A 365 -7.83 -21.76 -2.44
CA PHE A 365 -7.68 -20.47 -3.10
C PHE A 365 -6.52 -19.66 -2.51
N SER A 366 -6.36 -19.67 -1.18
CA SER A 366 -5.20 -19.06 -0.51
C SER A 366 -3.90 -19.73 -0.92
N ALA A 367 -3.85 -21.06 -0.96
CA ALA A 367 -2.65 -21.81 -1.38
C ALA A 367 -2.24 -21.46 -2.82
N LEU A 368 -3.21 -21.31 -3.73
CA LEU A 368 -2.97 -20.89 -5.10
C LEU A 368 -2.43 -19.45 -5.16
N THR A 369 -3.04 -18.53 -4.41
CA THR A 369 -2.64 -17.12 -4.35
C THR A 369 -1.23 -16.97 -3.80
N SER A 370 -0.93 -17.62 -2.67
CA SER A 370 0.41 -17.62 -2.08
C SER A 370 1.48 -18.22 -3.00
N ALA A 371 1.15 -19.30 -3.74
CA ALA A 371 2.06 -19.85 -4.75
C ALA A 371 2.30 -18.84 -5.90
N GLY A 372 1.27 -18.12 -6.33
CA GLY A 372 1.36 -17.08 -7.35
C GLY A 372 2.27 -15.92 -6.92
N GLU A 373 2.05 -15.39 -5.72
CA GLU A 373 2.88 -14.32 -5.13
C GLU A 373 4.35 -14.76 -4.97
N ALA A 374 4.59 -16.00 -4.53
CA ALA A 374 5.94 -16.55 -4.43
C ALA A 374 6.64 -16.64 -5.78
N ILE A 375 5.92 -16.97 -6.86
CA ILE A 375 6.46 -16.99 -8.23
C ILE A 375 6.77 -15.56 -8.72
N GLU A 376 5.85 -14.62 -8.52
CA GLU A 376 6.04 -13.21 -8.91
C GLU A 376 7.24 -12.59 -8.15
N LEU A 377 7.39 -12.90 -6.86
CA LEU A 377 8.55 -12.50 -6.07
C LEU A 377 9.84 -13.15 -6.58
N ALA A 378 9.83 -14.46 -6.89
CA ALA A 378 11.00 -15.15 -7.44
C ALA A 378 11.46 -14.56 -8.78
N ILE A 379 10.52 -14.22 -9.66
CA ILE A 379 10.80 -13.58 -10.96
C ILE A 379 11.38 -12.18 -10.78
N SER A 380 10.75 -11.34 -9.96
CA SER A 380 11.18 -9.95 -9.74
C SER A 380 12.51 -9.85 -9.01
N SER A 381 12.74 -10.69 -8.00
CA SER A 381 14.00 -10.76 -7.23
C SER A 381 15.11 -11.55 -7.94
N LYS A 382 14.81 -12.19 -9.08
CA LYS A 382 15.72 -13.08 -9.83
C LYS A 382 16.31 -14.20 -8.94
N ASN A 383 15.48 -14.75 -8.05
CA ASN A 383 15.84 -15.87 -7.19
C ASN A 383 15.01 -17.11 -7.54
N PHE A 384 15.62 -18.04 -8.28
CA PHE A 384 14.93 -19.18 -8.87
C PHE A 384 15.11 -20.51 -8.12
N ALA A 385 15.72 -20.49 -6.92
CA ALA A 385 16.05 -21.72 -6.20
C ALA A 385 14.86 -22.65 -5.93
N GLN A 386 13.64 -22.11 -5.85
CA GLN A 386 12.40 -22.87 -5.59
C GLN A 386 11.32 -22.71 -6.66
N ILE A 387 11.60 -22.02 -7.78
CA ILE A 387 10.52 -21.61 -8.70
C ILE A 387 9.81 -22.80 -9.35
N ASP A 388 10.52 -23.87 -9.68
CA ASP A 388 9.90 -25.09 -10.23
C ASP A 388 8.93 -25.74 -9.24
N SER A 389 9.29 -25.75 -7.94
CA SER A 389 8.40 -26.21 -6.88
C SER A 389 7.17 -25.32 -6.74
N GLN A 390 7.33 -23.99 -6.83
CA GLN A 390 6.20 -23.06 -6.76
C GLN A 390 5.29 -23.15 -7.98
N LEU A 391 5.83 -23.31 -9.19
CA LEU A 391 5.05 -23.55 -10.41
C LEU A 391 4.24 -24.85 -10.32
N SER A 392 4.83 -25.91 -9.77
CA SER A 392 4.15 -27.17 -9.51
C SER A 392 3.03 -26.99 -8.47
N LYS A 393 3.30 -26.33 -7.35
CA LYS A 393 2.28 -25.99 -6.33
C LYS A 393 1.14 -25.18 -6.91
N TYR A 394 1.44 -24.17 -7.72
CA TYR A 394 0.43 -23.34 -8.40
C TYR A 394 -0.44 -24.18 -9.32
N SER A 395 0.15 -25.07 -10.13
CA SER A 395 -0.59 -25.97 -11.00
C SER A 395 -1.46 -26.95 -10.20
N SER A 396 -0.92 -27.59 -9.17
CA SER A 396 -1.66 -28.54 -8.32
C SER A 396 -2.80 -27.87 -7.56
N ALA A 397 -2.56 -26.68 -6.99
CA ALA A 397 -3.59 -25.90 -6.30
C ALA A 397 -4.68 -25.46 -7.29
N SER A 398 -4.31 -25.05 -8.51
CA SER A 398 -5.27 -24.69 -9.57
C SER A 398 -6.18 -25.86 -9.94
N GLU A 399 -5.64 -27.06 -10.14
CA GLU A 399 -6.44 -28.25 -10.44
C GLU A 399 -7.32 -28.66 -9.25
N ALA A 400 -6.79 -28.63 -8.03
CA ALA A 400 -7.57 -28.93 -6.82
C ALA A 400 -8.73 -27.94 -6.61
N LEU A 401 -8.51 -26.67 -6.95
CA LEU A 401 -9.53 -25.61 -6.90
C LEU A 401 -10.58 -25.81 -7.99
N LYS A 402 -10.17 -26.13 -9.21
CA LYS A 402 -11.07 -26.45 -10.33
C LYS A 402 -12.02 -27.60 -9.99
N VAL A 403 -11.52 -28.67 -9.37
CA VAL A 403 -12.35 -29.78 -8.88
C VAL A 403 -13.35 -29.33 -7.82
N SER A 404 -12.91 -28.51 -6.85
CA SER A 404 -13.81 -27.95 -5.82
C SER A 404 -14.91 -27.05 -6.40
N LEU A 405 -14.61 -26.31 -7.47
CA LEU A 405 -15.56 -25.43 -8.17
C LEU A 405 -16.46 -26.16 -9.19
N ALA A 406 -16.15 -27.41 -9.52
CA ALA A 406 -16.99 -28.26 -10.36
C ALA A 406 -18.17 -28.86 -9.59
N ARG A 407 -18.20 -28.73 -8.26
CA ARG A 407 -19.37 -29.10 -7.44
C ARG A 407 -20.59 -28.30 -7.92
N PRO A 408 -21.69 -28.96 -8.30
CA PRO A 408 -22.91 -28.25 -8.68
C PRO A 408 -23.40 -27.42 -7.48
N ASN A 409 -24.00 -26.26 -7.76
CA ASN A 409 -24.74 -25.47 -6.77
C ASN A 409 -23.89 -24.91 -5.61
N ILE A 410 -22.60 -24.61 -5.83
CA ILE A 410 -21.73 -24.07 -4.77
C ILE A 410 -22.20 -22.71 -4.20
N THR A 411 -22.96 -21.94 -4.98
CA THR A 411 -23.60 -20.67 -4.54
C THR A 411 -25.07 -20.84 -4.19
N ALA A 412 -25.66 -22.03 -4.34
CA ALA A 412 -27.11 -22.18 -4.26
C ALA A 412 -27.69 -21.81 -2.89
N SER A 413 -26.94 -22.00 -1.81
CA SER A 413 -27.37 -21.54 -0.48
C SER A 413 -27.49 -20.02 -0.40
N TYR A 414 -26.58 -19.28 -1.04
CA TYR A 414 -26.70 -17.82 -1.18
C TYR A 414 -27.91 -17.46 -2.05
N ASP A 415 -28.04 -18.06 -3.24
CA ASP A 415 -29.10 -17.74 -4.20
C ASP A 415 -30.50 -17.98 -3.58
N VAL A 416 -30.67 -19.09 -2.86
CA VAL A 416 -31.93 -19.42 -2.16
C VAL A 416 -32.22 -18.43 -1.02
N ALA A 417 -31.19 -17.98 -0.29
CA ALA A 417 -31.38 -17.03 0.79
C ALA A 417 -31.65 -15.61 0.27
N ALA A 418 -31.03 -15.21 -0.84
CA ALA A 418 -31.31 -13.96 -1.54
C ALA A 418 -32.75 -13.93 -2.08
N ASN A 419 -33.21 -15.00 -2.75
CA ASN A 419 -34.60 -15.08 -3.20
C ASN A 419 -35.59 -15.02 -2.03
N ALA A 420 -35.29 -15.67 -0.89
CA ALA A 420 -36.15 -15.59 0.29
C ALA A 420 -36.18 -14.18 0.89
N GLN A 421 -35.07 -13.44 0.86
CA GLN A 421 -35.00 -12.04 1.26
C GLN A 421 -35.90 -11.19 0.37
N ASP A 422 -35.84 -11.37 -0.95
CA ASP A 422 -36.70 -10.67 -1.91
C ASP A 422 -38.19 -10.99 -1.66
N ASP A 423 -38.55 -12.27 -1.51
CA ASP A 423 -39.93 -12.71 -1.19
C ASP A 423 -40.47 -12.11 0.14
N ALA A 424 -39.59 -11.89 1.12
CA ALA A 424 -39.93 -11.24 2.38
C ALA A 424 -40.09 -9.72 2.21
N GLY A 425 -39.20 -9.11 1.41
CA GLY A 425 -39.28 -7.69 1.03
C GLY A 425 -40.57 -7.36 0.29
N ASP A 426 -40.95 -8.16 -0.70
CA ASP A 426 -42.18 -8.00 -1.48
C ASP A 426 -43.43 -8.16 -0.60
N ALA A 427 -43.45 -9.18 0.28
CA ALA A 427 -44.56 -9.35 1.22
C ALA A 427 -44.70 -8.17 2.20
N LEU A 428 -43.58 -7.59 2.64
CA LEU A 428 -43.58 -6.39 3.50
C LEU A 428 -43.99 -5.13 2.75
N LEU A 429 -43.60 -5.01 1.49
CA LEU A 429 -44.02 -3.92 0.62
C LEU A 429 -45.53 -3.97 0.40
N GLN A 430 -46.08 -5.16 0.11
CA GLN A 430 -47.52 -5.39 0.01
C GLN A 430 -48.24 -5.04 1.32
N ALA A 431 -47.67 -5.44 2.47
CA ALA A 431 -48.18 -5.07 3.78
C ALA A 431 -48.19 -3.54 3.98
N SER A 432 -47.14 -2.83 3.56
CA SER A 432 -47.04 -1.37 3.67
C SER A 432 -48.20 -0.64 2.97
N TRP A 433 -48.69 -1.20 1.86
CA TRP A 433 -49.80 -0.66 1.07
C TRP A 433 -51.18 -1.00 1.61
N SER A 434 -51.25 -1.84 2.64
CA SER A 434 -52.50 -2.31 3.25
C SER A 434 -52.67 -1.87 4.70
N VAL A 435 -51.64 -1.28 5.32
CA VAL A 435 -51.70 -0.75 6.69
C VAL A 435 -52.55 0.51 6.74
N ASN A 436 -53.51 0.58 7.66
CA ASN A 436 -54.22 1.81 7.94
C ASN A 436 -53.35 2.73 8.83
N PRO A 437 -52.92 3.91 8.34
CA PRO A 437 -52.08 4.82 9.13
C PRO A 437 -52.79 5.40 10.36
N ALA A 438 -54.13 5.36 10.42
CA ALA A 438 -54.90 5.79 11.59
C ALA A 438 -54.97 4.75 12.72
N SER A 439 -54.64 3.48 12.44
CA SER A 439 -54.66 2.37 13.39
C SER A 439 -53.29 2.21 14.06
N SER A 440 -53.15 2.72 15.30
CA SER A 440 -51.87 2.65 16.03
C SER A 440 -51.38 1.20 16.26
N ASN A 441 -52.30 0.25 16.42
CA ASN A 441 -51.99 -1.16 16.59
C ASN A 441 -51.46 -1.79 15.30
N GLU A 442 -52.14 -1.58 14.16
CA GLU A 442 -51.67 -2.09 12.86
C GLU A 442 -50.33 -1.49 12.46
N LEU A 443 -50.16 -0.18 12.67
CA LEU A 443 -48.91 0.50 12.39
C LEU A 443 -47.77 -0.03 13.27
N SER A 444 -48.03 -0.27 14.55
CA SER A 444 -47.08 -0.89 15.48
C SER A 444 -46.70 -2.30 15.04
N ASP A 445 -47.67 -3.14 14.67
CA ASP A 445 -47.41 -4.52 14.28
C ASP A 445 -46.67 -4.61 12.94
N TYR A 446 -47.01 -3.76 11.97
CA TYR A 446 -46.23 -3.61 10.74
C TYR A 446 -44.79 -3.17 11.01
N ASN A 447 -44.59 -2.15 11.86
CA ASN A 447 -43.26 -1.67 12.22
C ASN A 447 -42.38 -2.76 12.87
N LYS A 448 -42.97 -3.70 13.64
CA LYS A 448 -42.24 -4.86 14.17
C LYS A 448 -41.73 -5.78 13.07
N LEU A 449 -42.52 -6.00 12.01
CA LEU A 449 -42.10 -6.80 10.86
C LEU A 449 -40.98 -6.10 10.07
N VAL A 450 -41.09 -4.78 9.86
CA VAL A 450 -40.02 -3.97 9.23
C VAL A 450 -38.73 -4.00 10.06
N GLN A 451 -38.82 -3.93 11.39
CA GLN A 451 -37.65 -4.03 12.26
C GLN A 451 -37.01 -5.42 12.18
N ARG A 452 -37.81 -6.49 12.08
CA ARG A 452 -37.30 -7.85 11.86
C ARG A 452 -36.60 -7.97 10.51
N MET A 453 -37.12 -7.39 9.44
CA MET A 453 -36.46 -7.34 8.13
C MET A 453 -35.07 -6.72 8.24
N ARG A 454 -34.98 -5.51 8.80
CA ARG A 454 -33.70 -4.80 8.97
C ARG A 454 -32.68 -5.60 9.79
N ASN A 455 -33.15 -6.32 10.81
CA ASN A 455 -32.27 -7.18 11.61
C ASN A 455 -31.78 -8.40 10.80
N LEU A 456 -32.61 -8.99 9.94
CA LEU A 456 -32.20 -10.08 9.06
C LEU A 456 -31.25 -9.57 7.96
N ASP A 457 -31.56 -8.43 7.34
CA ASP A 457 -30.69 -7.78 6.34
C ASP A 457 -29.31 -7.46 6.93
N GLY A 458 -29.27 -6.99 8.18
CA GLY A 458 -28.02 -6.74 8.89
C GLY A 458 -27.16 -8.00 9.11
N ASN A 459 -27.78 -9.19 9.14
CA ASN A 459 -27.11 -10.48 9.25
C ASN A 459 -26.80 -11.12 7.89
N PHE A 460 -27.40 -10.65 6.81
CA PHE A 460 -27.13 -11.10 5.44
C PHE A 460 -25.88 -10.38 4.90
N GLN A 461 -24.71 -10.77 5.41
CA GLN A 461 -23.42 -10.21 5.01
C GLN A 461 -22.50 -11.29 4.45
N PRO A 462 -22.53 -11.54 3.13
CA PRO A 462 -21.63 -12.49 2.49
C PRO A 462 -20.14 -12.13 2.69
N PRO A 463 -19.23 -13.12 2.73
CA PRO A 463 -19.50 -14.55 2.62
C PRO A 463 -20.00 -15.17 3.93
N LEU A 464 -21.01 -16.05 3.83
CA LEU A 464 -21.53 -16.81 4.97
C LEU A 464 -21.47 -18.31 4.70
N THR A 465 -21.49 -19.10 5.76
CA THR A 465 -21.56 -20.57 5.66
C THR A 465 -22.95 -21.03 5.20
N ASN A 466 -23.03 -22.23 4.63
CA ASN A 466 -24.31 -22.80 4.18
C ASN A 466 -25.36 -22.91 5.31
N SER A 467 -24.93 -23.15 6.56
CA SER A 467 -25.84 -23.23 7.71
C SER A 467 -26.40 -21.86 8.10
N GLN A 468 -25.59 -20.81 8.00
CA GLN A 468 -26.05 -19.43 8.21
C GLN A 468 -27.05 -19.01 7.13
N TYR A 469 -26.77 -19.32 5.87
CA TYR A 469 -27.74 -19.09 4.78
C TYR A 469 -29.03 -19.85 4.98
N ALA A 470 -28.99 -21.14 5.33
CA ALA A 470 -30.20 -21.92 5.61
C ALA A 470 -31.05 -21.32 6.75
N ASN A 471 -30.41 -20.78 7.79
CA ASN A 471 -31.10 -20.08 8.87
C ASN A 471 -31.73 -18.76 8.38
N LEU A 472 -31.00 -17.97 7.58
CA LEU A 472 -31.52 -16.74 6.98
C LEU A 472 -32.72 -17.03 6.06
N THR A 473 -32.64 -18.03 5.18
CA THR A 473 -33.76 -18.49 4.34
C THR A 473 -34.98 -18.82 5.19
N ALA A 474 -34.83 -19.60 6.27
CA ALA A 474 -35.94 -19.97 7.14
C ALA A 474 -36.56 -18.74 7.84
N ASN A 475 -35.73 -17.79 8.28
CA ASN A 475 -36.20 -16.57 8.94
C ASN A 475 -36.90 -15.61 7.98
N TYR A 476 -36.40 -15.45 6.75
CA TYR A 476 -37.06 -14.66 5.72
C TYR A 476 -38.37 -15.31 5.27
N ALA A 477 -38.39 -16.62 5.05
CA ALA A 477 -39.62 -17.34 4.72
C ALA A 477 -40.68 -17.18 5.83
N ARG A 478 -40.25 -17.23 7.10
CA ARG A 478 -41.13 -16.95 8.24
C ARG A 478 -41.60 -15.50 8.25
N LEU A 479 -40.73 -14.53 7.97
CA LEU A 479 -41.10 -13.12 7.88
C LEU A 479 -42.12 -12.86 6.75
N SER A 480 -41.92 -13.47 5.57
CA SER A 480 -42.87 -13.42 4.46
C SER A 480 -44.22 -14.03 4.87
N SER A 481 -44.22 -15.18 5.55
CA SER A 481 -45.44 -15.79 6.10
C SER A 481 -46.12 -14.90 7.15
N ASP A 482 -45.37 -14.31 8.08
CA ASP A 482 -45.89 -13.42 9.12
C ASP A 482 -46.49 -12.14 8.48
N ALA A 483 -45.87 -11.60 7.43
CA ALA A 483 -46.40 -10.46 6.67
C ALA A 483 -47.68 -10.81 5.91
N LYS A 484 -47.76 -11.99 5.29
CA LYS A 484 -48.98 -12.50 4.64
C LYS A 484 -50.09 -12.77 5.67
N GLN A 485 -49.74 -13.26 6.87
CA GLN A 485 -50.71 -13.45 7.94
C GLN A 485 -51.20 -12.11 8.51
N PHE A 486 -50.31 -11.13 8.66
CA PHE A 486 -50.68 -9.76 9.02
C PHE A 486 -51.67 -9.18 8.02
N LEU A 487 -51.41 -9.31 6.71
CA LEU A 487 -52.34 -8.91 5.65
C LEU A 487 -53.71 -9.60 5.72
N ALA A 488 -53.75 -10.85 6.19
CA ALA A 488 -54.99 -11.60 6.36
C ALA A 488 -55.73 -11.23 7.65
N SER A 489 -55.02 -10.84 8.73
CA SER A 489 -55.61 -10.53 10.04
C SER A 489 -55.96 -9.05 10.21
N SER A 490 -55.31 -8.14 9.49
CA SER A 490 -55.68 -6.72 9.41
C SER A 490 -57.08 -6.53 8.78
N ARG A 491 -57.64 -7.55 8.14
CA ARG A 491 -59.02 -7.65 7.60
C ARG A 491 -60.11 -7.88 8.66
N SER A 492 -59.90 -7.43 9.90
CA SER A 492 -60.80 -7.71 11.03
C SER A 492 -62.07 -6.80 11.03
N PRO A 493 -63.09 -7.03 11.89
CA PRO A 493 -64.50 -6.57 11.77
C PRO A 493 -64.79 -5.09 11.43
N GLN A 494 -63.82 -4.19 11.51
CA GLN A 494 -63.92 -2.85 10.93
C GLN A 494 -64.03 -2.89 9.40
N GLU A 495 -63.46 -3.89 8.72
CA GLU A 495 -63.71 -4.16 7.29
C GLU A 495 -65.15 -4.66 7.04
N LEU A 496 -65.84 -5.25 8.01
CA LEU A 496 -67.28 -5.54 7.84
C LEU A 496 -68.12 -4.26 7.87
N ALA A 497 -67.72 -3.23 8.61
CA ALA A 497 -68.43 -1.95 8.63
C ALA A 497 -68.00 -1.03 7.47
N MET A 498 -66.69 -0.91 7.22
CA MET A 498 -66.13 -0.10 6.13
C MET A 498 -66.21 -0.80 4.78
N GLY A 499 -66.04 -2.11 4.72
CA GLY A 499 -66.21 -2.94 3.51
C GLY A 499 -67.67 -3.07 3.08
N VAL A 500 -68.63 -3.09 4.03
CA VAL A 500 -70.04 -2.85 3.68
C VAL A 500 -70.21 -1.42 3.19
N GLY A 501 -69.57 -0.41 3.80
CA GLY A 501 -69.57 0.96 3.31
C GLY A 501 -69.00 1.14 1.89
N THR A 502 -67.85 0.55 1.57
CA THR A 502 -67.20 0.60 0.26
C THR A 502 -67.91 -0.26 -0.76
N THR A 503 -68.39 -1.45 -0.40
CA THR A 503 -69.18 -2.31 -1.29
C THR A 503 -70.54 -1.70 -1.58
N VAL A 504 -71.26 -1.18 -0.56
CA VAL A 504 -72.54 -0.50 -0.75
C VAL A 504 -72.36 0.79 -1.54
N SER A 505 -71.31 1.58 -1.28
CA SER A 505 -71.05 2.80 -2.06
C SER A 505 -70.62 2.50 -3.50
N ALA A 506 -69.71 1.54 -3.72
CA ALA A 506 -69.33 1.09 -5.06
C ALA A 506 -70.55 0.52 -5.81
N THR A 507 -71.36 -0.33 -5.17
CA THR A 507 -72.58 -0.90 -5.76
C THR A 507 -73.65 0.17 -6.01
N SER A 508 -73.76 1.19 -5.16
CA SER A 508 -74.71 2.31 -5.33
C SER A 508 -74.27 3.22 -6.48
N VAL A 509 -72.97 3.50 -6.59
CA VAL A 509 -72.39 4.23 -7.72
C VAL A 509 -72.54 3.40 -8.99
N ASP A 510 -72.20 2.11 -8.99
CA ASP A 510 -72.36 1.21 -10.13
C ASP A 510 -73.82 1.08 -10.55
N GLY A 511 -74.74 0.96 -9.59
CA GLY A 511 -76.18 0.92 -9.84
C GLY A 511 -76.69 2.22 -10.46
N ALA A 512 -76.32 3.37 -9.89
CA ALA A 512 -76.69 4.68 -10.44
C ALA A 512 -76.04 4.94 -11.81
N MET A 513 -74.78 4.56 -11.98
CA MET A 513 -74.04 4.68 -13.24
C MET A 513 -74.59 3.73 -14.30
N SER A 514 -75.04 2.53 -13.94
CA SER A 514 -75.73 1.59 -14.85
C SER A 514 -77.05 2.18 -15.37
N ILE A 515 -77.81 2.86 -14.50
CA ILE A 515 -79.02 3.60 -14.88
C ILE A 515 -78.68 4.83 -15.73
N MET A 516 -77.57 5.53 -15.46
CA MET A 516 -77.13 6.62 -16.34
C MET A 516 -76.60 6.11 -17.68
N ASN A 517 -75.97 4.93 -17.71
CA ASN A 517 -75.37 4.34 -18.90
C ASN A 517 -76.42 3.96 -19.96
N THR A 518 -77.68 3.76 -19.58
CA THR A 518 -78.79 3.60 -20.53
C THR A 518 -79.22 4.92 -21.19
N VAL A 519 -78.78 6.07 -20.67
CA VAL A 519 -79.14 7.41 -21.16
C VAL A 519 -77.95 8.14 -21.78
N VAL A 520 -76.75 8.02 -21.19
CA VAL A 520 -75.49 8.60 -21.67
C VAL A 520 -74.37 7.57 -21.43
N PRO A 521 -73.56 7.20 -22.45
CA PRO A 521 -72.46 6.26 -22.24
C PRO A 521 -71.49 6.79 -21.19
N VAL A 522 -71.34 6.03 -20.10
CA VAL A 522 -70.52 6.45 -18.96
C VAL A 522 -69.05 6.14 -19.26
N THR A 523 -68.30 7.18 -19.62
CA THR A 523 -66.84 7.11 -19.79
C THR A 523 -66.13 7.24 -18.45
N PHE A 524 -64.85 6.82 -18.35
CA PHE A 524 -64.04 6.94 -17.13
C PHE A 524 -64.03 8.39 -16.57
N LYS A 525 -63.86 9.38 -17.45
CA LYS A 525 -63.86 10.81 -17.07
C LYS A 525 -65.23 11.30 -16.59
N ALA A 526 -66.32 10.80 -17.19
CA ALA A 526 -67.67 11.11 -16.73
C ALA A 526 -67.90 10.54 -15.31
N ARG A 527 -67.47 9.29 -15.06
CA ARG A 527 -67.56 8.65 -13.75
C ARG A 527 -66.82 9.46 -12.68
N GLN A 528 -65.59 9.88 -12.95
CA GLN A 528 -64.78 10.73 -12.07
C GLN A 528 -65.46 12.09 -11.75
N GLN A 529 -66.10 12.71 -12.75
CA GLN A 529 -66.79 14.00 -12.56
C GLN A 529 -68.12 13.89 -11.80
N PHE A 530 -68.88 12.81 -12.01
CA PHE A 530 -70.22 12.66 -11.43
C PHE A 530 -70.22 11.91 -10.09
N SER A 531 -69.23 11.05 -9.82
CA SER A 531 -69.14 10.27 -8.58
C SER A 531 -69.32 11.08 -7.28
N PRO A 532 -68.71 12.28 -7.11
CA PRO A 532 -68.88 13.08 -5.90
C PRO A 532 -70.32 13.57 -5.65
N VAL A 533 -71.14 13.63 -6.70
CA VAL A 533 -72.51 14.18 -6.66
C VAL A 533 -73.54 13.05 -6.63
N VAL A 534 -73.30 11.95 -7.35
CA VAL A 534 -74.22 10.81 -7.48
C VAL A 534 -74.55 10.22 -6.11
N LEU A 535 -73.53 10.07 -5.26
CA LEU A 535 -73.67 9.42 -3.97
C LEU A 535 -74.61 10.18 -2.99
N PRO A 536 -74.44 11.50 -2.73
CA PRO A 536 -75.41 12.25 -1.94
C PRO A 536 -76.79 12.32 -2.58
N VAL A 537 -76.89 12.33 -3.92
CA VAL A 537 -78.20 12.33 -4.62
C VAL A 537 -78.93 11.00 -4.42
N VAL A 538 -78.25 9.86 -4.53
CA VAL A 538 -78.83 8.52 -4.31
C VAL A 538 -79.27 8.34 -2.86
N LEU A 539 -78.45 8.77 -1.89
CA LEU A 539 -78.85 8.76 -0.47
C LEU A 539 -80.09 9.62 -0.23
N LEU A 540 -80.14 10.84 -0.77
CA LEU A 540 -81.29 11.73 -0.62
C LEU A 540 -82.57 11.16 -1.26
N LEU A 541 -82.48 10.54 -2.43
CA LEU A 541 -83.62 9.87 -3.08
C LEU A 541 -84.09 8.65 -2.28
N THR A 542 -83.15 7.89 -1.72
CA THR A 542 -83.46 6.73 -0.88
C THR A 542 -84.17 7.17 0.39
N ASP A 543 -83.63 8.17 1.10
CA ASP A 543 -84.25 8.76 2.28
C ASP A 543 -85.63 9.32 1.96
N ALA A 544 -85.77 10.07 0.86
CA ALA A 544 -87.06 10.59 0.41
C ALA A 544 -88.08 9.47 0.11
N SER A 545 -87.64 8.38 -0.51
CA SER A 545 -88.51 7.23 -0.82
C SER A 545 -88.97 6.50 0.45
N VAL A 546 -88.06 6.25 1.39
CA VAL A 546 -88.36 5.59 2.67
C VAL A 546 -89.29 6.46 3.51
N LEU A 547 -89.00 7.76 3.63
CA LEU A 547 -89.86 8.70 4.35
C LEU A 547 -91.23 8.82 3.69
N SER A 548 -91.31 8.80 2.36
CA SER A 548 -92.59 8.81 1.64
C SER A 548 -93.41 7.55 1.90
N ILE A 549 -92.80 6.36 1.86
CA ILE A 549 -93.47 5.09 2.17
C ILE A 549 -93.98 5.12 3.61
N ILE A 550 -93.17 5.59 4.56
CA ILE A 550 -93.55 5.67 5.97
C ILE A 550 -94.69 6.64 6.18
N LEU A 551 -94.68 7.81 5.52
CA LEU A 551 -95.79 8.76 5.57
C LEU A 551 -97.07 8.16 5.00
N VAL A 552 -97.00 7.41 3.90
CA VAL A 552 -98.15 6.69 3.33
C VAL A 552 -98.65 5.63 4.32
N VAL A 553 -97.77 4.81 4.90
CA VAL A 553 -98.13 3.80 5.91
C VAL A 553 -98.74 4.46 7.15
N PHE A 554 -98.19 5.58 7.60
CA PHE A 554 -98.70 6.36 8.74
C PHE A 554 -100.10 6.91 8.46
N VAL A 555 -100.29 7.59 7.34
CA VAL A 555 -101.60 8.15 6.93
C VAL A 555 -102.61 7.02 6.71
N PHE A 556 -102.22 5.93 6.07
CA PHE A 556 -103.06 4.76 5.86
C PHE A 556 -103.46 4.11 7.20
N SER A 557 -102.52 3.97 8.14
CA SER A 557 -102.78 3.42 9.48
C SER A 557 -103.74 4.31 10.28
N LEU A 558 -103.59 5.64 10.18
CA LEU A 558 -104.52 6.60 10.80
C LEU A 558 -105.94 6.49 10.24
N ILE A 559 -106.08 6.27 8.93
CA ILE A 559 -107.38 6.11 8.27
C ILE A 559 -108.01 4.76 8.63
N TYR A 560 -107.26 3.66 8.52
CA TYR A 560 -107.75 2.30 8.73
C TYR A 560 -108.07 2.00 10.20
N MET A 561 -107.23 2.47 11.14
CA MET A 561 -107.38 2.24 12.58
C MET A 561 -107.90 3.49 13.32
N ARG A 562 -108.78 4.27 12.68
CA ARG A 562 -109.29 5.55 13.21
C ARG A 562 -109.89 5.47 14.62
N HIS A 563 -110.49 4.34 14.99
CA HIS A 563 -111.08 4.14 16.33
C HIS A 563 -110.02 3.95 17.43
N PHE A 564 -108.91 3.29 17.08
CA PHE A 564 -107.77 3.04 17.98
C PHE A 564 -106.99 4.33 18.29
N PHE A 565 -106.93 5.28 17.34
CA PHE A 565 -106.30 6.60 17.52
C PHE A 565 -107.23 7.68 18.08
N SER A 566 -108.40 7.32 18.60
CA SER A 566 -109.30 8.28 19.27
C SER A 566 -108.71 8.86 20.56
N SER A 567 -107.79 8.13 21.21
CA SER A 567 -107.04 8.60 22.38
C SER A 567 -105.87 9.48 21.94
N LYS A 568 -105.82 10.71 22.47
CA LYS A 568 -104.74 11.68 22.23
C LYS A 568 -103.36 11.13 22.61
N ILE A 569 -103.29 10.24 23.60
CA ILE A 569 -102.03 9.63 24.08
C ILE A 569 -101.48 8.64 23.05
N VAL A 570 -102.33 7.79 22.47
CA VAL A 570 -101.93 6.79 21.47
C VAL A 570 -101.45 7.49 20.19
N LEU A 571 -102.15 8.54 19.76
CA LEU A 571 -101.74 9.36 18.61
C LEU A 571 -100.38 10.05 18.86
N ALA A 572 -100.17 10.62 20.05
CA ALA A 572 -98.90 11.26 20.42
C ALA A 572 -97.73 10.26 20.45
N CYS A 573 -97.92 9.06 20.99
CA CYS A 573 -96.92 7.99 20.94
C CYS A 573 -96.59 7.59 19.50
N TRP A 574 -97.59 7.49 18.62
CA TRP A 574 -97.35 7.11 17.23
C TRP A 574 -96.59 8.18 16.44
N ILE A 575 -96.99 9.45 16.59
CA ILE A 575 -96.24 10.58 16.03
C ILE A 575 -94.81 10.58 16.57
N GLY A 576 -94.63 10.32 17.87
CA GLY A 576 -93.32 10.20 18.50
C GLY A 576 -92.44 9.12 17.88
N ILE A 577 -92.98 7.94 17.60
CA ILE A 577 -92.23 6.86 16.94
C ILE A 577 -91.86 7.24 15.49
N VAL A 578 -92.77 7.88 14.73
CA VAL A 578 -92.45 8.33 13.36
C VAL A 578 -91.36 9.40 13.36
N VAL A 579 -91.38 10.34 14.30
CA VAL A 579 -90.34 11.37 14.45
C VAL A 579 -89.01 10.73 14.86
N LEU A 580 -89.00 9.79 15.81
CA LEU A 580 -87.80 9.05 16.22
C LEU A 580 -87.22 8.25 15.06
N PHE A 581 -88.08 7.57 14.28
CA PHE A 581 -87.65 6.79 13.13
C PHE A 581 -87.08 7.69 12.02
N THR A 582 -87.72 8.82 11.75
CA THR A 582 -87.22 9.83 10.80
C THR A 582 -85.85 10.36 11.24
N GLY A 583 -85.68 10.64 12.53
CA GLY A 583 -84.39 11.01 13.10
C GLY A 583 -83.34 9.90 12.97
N PHE A 584 -83.73 8.64 13.17
CA PHE A 584 -82.83 7.49 13.01
C PHE A 584 -82.39 7.30 11.56
N VAL A 585 -83.30 7.46 10.59
CA VAL A 585 -82.97 7.41 9.15
C VAL A 585 -82.00 8.52 8.78
N LEU A 586 -82.27 9.77 9.19
CA LEU A 586 -81.40 10.91 8.89
C LEU A 586 -80.02 10.82 9.55
N VAL A 587 -79.94 10.39 10.81
CA VAL A 587 -78.65 10.18 11.50
C VAL A 587 -77.90 9.00 10.87
N GLY A 588 -78.61 7.94 10.51
CA GLY A 588 -78.05 6.79 9.79
C GLY A 588 -77.49 7.17 8.42
N SER A 589 -78.21 7.99 7.65
CA SER A 589 -77.77 8.44 6.32
C SER A 589 -76.63 9.45 6.40
N LEU A 590 -76.62 10.36 7.38
CA LEU A 590 -75.47 11.22 7.70
C LEU A 590 -74.23 10.41 8.10
N GLY A 591 -74.42 9.36 8.93
CA GLY A 591 -73.34 8.44 9.31
C GLY A 591 -72.77 7.67 8.13
N LEU A 592 -73.64 7.16 7.25
CA LEU A 592 -73.25 6.52 5.98
C LEU A 592 -72.50 7.50 5.07
N PHE A 593 -73.02 8.71 4.87
CA PHE A 593 -72.37 9.75 4.07
C PHE A 593 -70.97 10.09 4.58
N TYR A 594 -70.80 10.25 5.90
CA TYR A 594 -69.49 10.55 6.50
C TYR A 594 -68.50 9.37 6.40
N ALA A 595 -68.99 8.13 6.56
CA ALA A 595 -68.18 6.93 6.34
C ALA A 595 -67.73 6.82 4.88
N MET A 596 -68.61 7.19 3.94
CA MET A 596 -68.37 7.08 2.50
C MET A 596 -67.50 8.20 1.93
N GLN A 597 -67.52 9.40 2.50
CA GLN A 597 -66.63 10.49 2.10
C GLN A 597 -65.18 10.23 2.52
N ASN A 598 -65.00 9.56 3.66
CA ASN A 598 -63.69 9.15 4.18
C ASN A 598 -63.16 7.84 3.57
N SER A 599 -63.98 7.08 2.82
CA SER A 599 -63.60 5.81 2.17
C SER A 599 -63.04 5.96 0.74
N SER A 600 -62.68 7.18 0.32
CA SER A 600 -62.07 7.44 -0.99
C SER A 600 -60.62 6.94 -1.11
N ILE A 601 -59.98 6.59 0.01
CA ILE A 601 -58.68 5.93 0.06
C ILE A 601 -58.92 4.46 0.39
N SER A 602 -58.63 3.56 -0.55
CA SER A 602 -58.72 2.11 -0.35
C SER A 602 -57.34 1.49 -0.15
N THR A 603 -57.31 0.22 0.23
CA THR A 603 -56.06 -0.53 0.37
C THR A 603 -55.69 -1.22 -0.94
N PHE A 604 -54.44 -1.70 -1.04
CA PHE A 604 -54.05 -2.61 -2.13
C PHE A 604 -54.94 -3.85 -2.19
N GLY A 605 -55.33 -4.40 -1.03
CA GLY A 605 -56.17 -5.60 -0.95
C GLY A 605 -57.51 -5.44 -1.65
N ASP A 606 -58.15 -4.28 -1.48
CA ASP A 606 -59.44 -3.96 -2.10
C ASP A 606 -59.31 -3.87 -3.63
N PHE A 607 -58.31 -3.11 -4.11
CA PHE A 607 -58.04 -2.95 -5.54
C PHE A 607 -57.64 -4.28 -6.19
N TYR A 608 -56.77 -5.05 -5.53
CA TYR A 608 -56.31 -6.35 -6.03
C TYR A 608 -57.46 -7.36 -6.18
N SER A 609 -58.45 -7.33 -5.28
CA SER A 609 -59.65 -8.14 -5.41
C SER A 609 -60.45 -7.78 -6.68
N GLN A 610 -60.57 -6.49 -7.02
CA GLN A 610 -61.22 -6.07 -8.26
C GLN A 610 -60.46 -6.52 -9.51
N VAL A 611 -59.13 -6.41 -9.48
CA VAL A 611 -58.26 -6.90 -10.56
C VAL A 611 -58.45 -8.40 -10.77
N LYS A 612 -58.43 -9.20 -9.69
CA LYS A 612 -58.55 -10.66 -9.78
C LYS A 612 -59.90 -11.13 -10.32
N ASN A 613 -60.97 -10.38 -10.06
CA ASN A 613 -62.33 -10.69 -10.51
C ASN A 613 -62.62 -10.16 -11.93
N SER A 614 -61.72 -9.38 -12.54
CA SER A 614 -61.88 -8.85 -13.89
C SER A 614 -61.10 -9.68 -14.93
N PRO A 615 -61.68 -10.01 -16.10
CA PRO A 615 -60.95 -10.67 -17.18
C PRO A 615 -59.99 -9.72 -17.93
N LYS A 616 -60.07 -8.41 -17.66
CA LYS A 616 -59.27 -7.37 -18.32
C LYS A 616 -58.77 -6.30 -17.35
N ALA A 617 -57.60 -5.73 -17.63
CA ALA A 617 -57.06 -4.59 -16.90
C ALA A 617 -56.46 -3.56 -17.87
N ILE A 618 -56.29 -2.33 -17.41
CA ILE A 618 -55.71 -1.24 -18.19
C ILE A 618 -54.44 -0.76 -17.51
N ILE A 619 -53.41 -0.48 -18.28
CA ILE A 619 -52.17 0.14 -17.79
C ILE A 619 -52.01 1.48 -18.50
N ILE A 620 -52.06 2.56 -17.75
CA ILE A 620 -51.81 3.92 -18.25
C ILE A 620 -50.40 4.32 -17.84
N VAL A 621 -49.58 4.72 -18.82
CA VAL A 621 -48.25 5.27 -18.60
C VAL A 621 -48.29 6.74 -18.97
N ASP A 622 -48.12 7.61 -17.98
CA ASP A 622 -48.03 9.05 -18.14
C ASP A 622 -46.58 9.52 -17.88
N PRO A 623 -45.72 9.52 -18.93
CA PRO A 623 -44.34 9.96 -18.83
C PRO A 623 -44.19 11.50 -18.86
N THR A 624 -45.27 12.26 -18.66
CA THR A 624 -45.20 13.73 -18.71
C THR A 624 -44.17 14.25 -17.71
N GLY A 625 -43.14 14.95 -18.21
CA GLY A 625 -42.03 15.46 -17.41
C GLY A 625 -40.87 14.50 -17.18
N ALA A 626 -40.95 13.24 -17.65
CA ALA A 626 -39.88 12.26 -17.58
C ALA A 626 -38.82 12.48 -18.67
N ASP A 627 -37.54 12.21 -18.37
CA ASP A 627 -36.51 12.02 -19.39
C ASP A 627 -36.68 10.67 -20.11
N GLU A 628 -35.94 10.44 -21.21
CA GLU A 628 -36.04 9.20 -21.99
C GLU A 628 -35.67 7.94 -21.18
N GLY A 629 -34.76 8.04 -20.20
CA GLY A 629 -34.39 6.91 -19.35
C GLY A 629 -35.48 6.53 -18.36
N ALA A 630 -36.11 7.53 -17.74
CA ALA A 630 -37.24 7.34 -16.84
C ALA A 630 -38.49 6.84 -17.59
N LYS A 631 -38.76 7.36 -18.79
CA LYS A 631 -39.81 6.86 -19.68
C LYS A 631 -39.58 5.39 -20.06
N ALA A 632 -38.36 5.01 -20.42
CA ALA A 632 -38.03 3.60 -20.70
C ALA A 632 -38.26 2.70 -19.47
N SER A 633 -37.89 3.17 -18.27
CA SER A 633 -38.11 2.44 -17.02
C SER A 633 -39.60 2.26 -16.72
N MET A 634 -40.42 3.29 -16.94
CA MET A 634 -41.88 3.23 -16.78
C MET A 634 -42.52 2.23 -17.74
N LEU A 635 -42.13 2.25 -19.02
CA LEU A 635 -42.61 1.30 -20.02
C LEU A 635 -42.19 -0.14 -19.67
N SER A 636 -40.94 -0.33 -19.23
CA SER A 636 -40.46 -1.64 -18.77
C SER A 636 -41.28 -2.15 -17.57
N CYS A 637 -41.63 -1.28 -16.62
CA CYS A 637 -42.48 -1.67 -15.50
C CYS A 637 -43.91 -2.00 -15.95
N ALA A 638 -44.47 -1.26 -16.91
CA ALA A 638 -45.76 -1.58 -17.49
C ALA A 638 -45.77 -2.97 -18.16
N ASP A 639 -44.68 -3.33 -18.85
CA ASP A 639 -44.51 -4.67 -19.44
C ASP A 639 -44.43 -5.77 -18.37
N THR A 640 -43.75 -5.51 -17.24
CA THR A 640 -43.73 -6.41 -16.08
C THR A 640 -45.12 -6.57 -15.47
N ILE A 641 -45.88 -5.50 -15.27
CA ILE A 641 -47.27 -5.59 -14.78
C ILE A 641 -48.12 -6.43 -15.76
N LYS A 642 -47.96 -6.22 -17.07
CA LYS A 642 -48.65 -6.97 -18.12
C LYS A 642 -48.30 -8.46 -18.12
N SER A 643 -47.04 -8.82 -17.90
CA SER A 643 -46.64 -10.23 -17.81
C SER A 643 -47.19 -10.90 -16.55
N GLN A 644 -47.17 -10.20 -15.41
CA GLN A 644 -47.66 -10.72 -14.14
C GLN A 644 -49.18 -10.89 -14.11
N LEU A 645 -49.95 -9.94 -14.66
CA LEU A 645 -51.40 -10.08 -14.81
C LEU A 645 -51.80 -11.29 -15.68
N ARG A 646 -51.02 -11.58 -16.73
CA ARG A 646 -51.20 -12.79 -17.54
C ARG A 646 -50.89 -14.07 -16.75
N ALA A 647 -49.81 -14.07 -15.97
CA ALA A 647 -49.42 -15.22 -15.15
C ALA A 647 -50.45 -15.52 -14.04
N LEU A 648 -51.04 -14.48 -13.46
CA LEU A 648 -51.94 -14.60 -12.31
C LEU A 648 -53.25 -15.35 -12.63
N ASN A 649 -53.97 -14.96 -13.70
CA ASN A 649 -55.29 -15.49 -14.04
C ASN A 649 -55.62 -15.34 -15.55
N ASN A 650 -54.60 -15.28 -16.41
CA ASN A 650 -54.74 -15.01 -17.85
C ASN A 650 -55.50 -13.70 -18.15
N ILE A 651 -55.33 -12.69 -17.28
CA ILE A 651 -55.98 -11.38 -17.41
C ILE A 651 -55.35 -10.67 -18.60
N THR A 652 -56.18 -10.23 -19.54
CA THR A 652 -55.69 -9.48 -20.71
C THR A 652 -55.55 -8.00 -20.37
N SER A 653 -54.39 -7.40 -20.67
CA SER A 653 -54.16 -5.98 -20.40
C SER A 653 -53.87 -5.16 -21.65
N SER A 654 -54.43 -3.95 -21.67
CA SER A 654 -54.23 -2.94 -22.70
C SER A 654 -53.38 -1.79 -22.15
N GLN A 655 -52.34 -1.39 -22.90
CA GLN A 655 -51.42 -0.34 -22.47
C GLN A 655 -51.71 0.97 -23.21
N TYR A 656 -51.99 2.02 -22.44
CA TYR A 656 -52.13 3.39 -22.93
C TYR A 656 -50.87 4.18 -22.54
N VAL A 657 -50.22 4.82 -23.51
CA VAL A 657 -49.11 5.75 -23.23
C VAL A 657 -49.56 7.16 -23.56
N MET A 658 -49.58 8.03 -22.55
CA MET A 658 -50.01 9.42 -22.67
C MET A 658 -48.85 10.31 -23.13
N SER A 659 -49.14 11.31 -23.96
CA SER A 659 -48.21 12.36 -24.37
C SER A 659 -49.01 13.66 -24.53
N GLY A 660 -49.22 14.35 -23.41
CA GLY A 660 -50.13 15.50 -23.36
C GLY A 660 -51.58 15.09 -23.70
N SER A 661 -52.14 15.65 -24.77
CA SER A 661 -53.52 15.37 -25.23
C SER A 661 -53.64 14.23 -26.24
N ILE A 662 -52.54 13.53 -26.54
CA ILE A 662 -52.49 12.40 -27.48
C ILE A 662 -52.10 11.15 -26.68
N CYS A 663 -52.69 10.01 -27.01
CA CYS A 663 -52.32 8.73 -26.41
C CYS A 663 -52.10 7.67 -27.49
N THR A 664 -51.33 6.64 -27.15
CA THR A 664 -51.18 5.44 -27.96
C THR A 664 -51.74 4.23 -27.21
N LEU A 665 -52.42 3.33 -27.92
CA LEU A 665 -52.88 2.04 -27.41
C LEU A 665 -52.03 0.93 -28.01
N ASP A 666 -51.25 0.24 -27.17
CA ASP A 666 -50.31 -0.81 -27.59
C ASP A 666 -49.44 -0.37 -28.80
N GLY A 667 -49.00 0.90 -28.79
CA GLY A 667 -48.17 1.51 -29.84
C GLY A 667 -48.93 2.15 -31.02
N LYS A 668 -50.26 2.04 -31.10
CA LYS A 668 -51.07 2.68 -32.13
C LYS A 668 -51.62 4.02 -31.66
N ALA A 669 -51.42 5.09 -32.43
CA ALA A 669 -51.96 6.41 -32.11
C ALA A 669 -53.50 6.41 -32.11
N LEU A 670 -54.08 6.97 -31.06
CA LEU A 670 -55.53 7.18 -30.93
C LEU A 670 -55.88 8.67 -31.12
N SER A 671 -57.12 8.94 -31.52
CA SER A 671 -57.65 10.30 -31.55
C SER A 671 -57.83 10.83 -30.11
N SER A 672 -57.79 12.14 -29.92
CA SER A 672 -58.01 12.78 -28.62
C SER A 672 -59.35 12.39 -27.98
N ALA A 673 -60.38 12.14 -28.79
CA ALA A 673 -61.67 11.64 -28.32
C ALA A 673 -61.59 10.19 -27.82
N ALA A 674 -60.87 9.30 -28.53
CA ALA A 674 -60.67 7.91 -28.11
C ALA A 674 -59.76 7.78 -26.87
N CYS A 675 -58.81 8.72 -26.69
CA CYS A 675 -58.01 8.81 -25.47
C CYS A 675 -58.80 9.25 -24.23
N ALA A 676 -59.92 9.95 -24.44
CA ALA A 676 -60.81 10.38 -23.36
C ALA A 676 -61.87 9.33 -22.99
N ASP A 677 -61.99 8.26 -23.79
CA ASP A 677 -63.02 7.22 -23.68
C ASP A 677 -62.41 5.88 -23.21
N ILE A 678 -61.57 5.95 -22.18
CA ILE A 678 -60.93 4.76 -21.59
C ILE A 678 -62.03 3.90 -20.94
N PRO A 679 -62.10 2.59 -21.24
CA PRO A 679 -63.09 1.70 -20.66
C PRO A 679 -63.00 1.65 -19.13
N ASN A 680 -64.14 1.46 -18.48
CA ASN A 680 -64.24 1.27 -17.04
C ASN A 680 -63.79 -0.16 -16.65
N LEU A 681 -62.49 -0.35 -16.49
CA LEU A 681 -61.81 -1.57 -16.06
C LEU A 681 -60.77 -1.22 -14.99
N PRO A 682 -60.27 -2.18 -14.18
CA PRO A 682 -59.20 -1.90 -13.22
C PRO A 682 -57.96 -1.28 -13.90
N ILE A 683 -57.51 -0.12 -13.39
CA ILE A 683 -56.46 0.69 -14.00
C ILE A 683 -55.21 0.73 -13.12
N PHE A 684 -54.05 0.44 -13.71
CA PHE A 684 -52.74 0.79 -13.16
C PHE A 684 -52.24 2.07 -13.82
N ASN A 685 -52.18 3.18 -13.09
CA ASN A 685 -51.80 4.49 -13.60
C ASN A 685 -50.39 4.88 -13.13
N LEU A 686 -49.41 4.76 -14.02
CA LEU A 686 -48.01 5.06 -13.76
C LEU A 686 -47.72 6.52 -14.14
N LYS A 687 -47.49 7.40 -13.14
CA LYS A 687 -47.23 8.84 -13.32
C LYS A 687 -45.80 9.22 -12.95
N TYR A 688 -45.10 9.95 -13.81
CA TYR A 688 -43.78 10.44 -13.46
C TYR A 688 -43.82 11.54 -12.38
N SER A 689 -42.89 11.49 -11.44
CA SER A 689 -42.58 12.57 -10.52
C SER A 689 -41.12 12.52 -10.09
N ALA A 690 -40.41 13.63 -10.23
CA ALA A 690 -39.01 13.73 -9.80
C ALA A 690 -38.84 13.74 -8.26
N LEU A 691 -39.87 14.17 -7.51
CA LEU A 691 -39.75 14.48 -6.08
C LEU A 691 -40.63 13.61 -5.18
N LYS A 692 -41.60 12.87 -5.74
CA LYS A 692 -42.61 12.17 -4.95
C LYS A 692 -42.78 10.74 -5.43
N ASN A 693 -42.45 9.79 -4.57
CA ASN A 693 -42.81 8.39 -4.73
C ASN A 693 -44.04 8.12 -3.87
N SER A 694 -45.16 7.73 -4.48
CA SER A 694 -46.37 7.39 -3.75
C SER A 694 -47.24 6.41 -4.50
N VAL A 695 -47.86 5.50 -3.77
CA VAL A 695 -48.87 4.58 -4.29
C VAL A 695 -50.19 4.90 -3.61
N GLN A 696 -51.26 5.02 -4.40
CA GLN A 696 -52.60 5.28 -3.91
C GLN A 696 -53.56 4.33 -4.61
N PHE A 697 -54.50 3.76 -3.85
CA PHE A 697 -55.54 2.88 -4.35
C PHE A 697 -56.90 3.51 -4.13
N THR A 698 -57.74 3.37 -5.15
CA THR A 698 -59.14 3.80 -5.15
C THR A 698 -59.97 2.66 -5.72
N VAL A 699 -61.15 2.41 -5.14
CA VAL A 699 -62.13 1.39 -5.62
C VAL A 699 -63.59 1.86 -5.59
N VAL A 700 -63.87 3.06 -5.05
CA VAL A 700 -65.26 3.52 -4.86
C VAL A 700 -65.74 4.36 -6.05
N ALA A 701 -64.93 5.32 -6.48
CA ALA A 701 -65.22 6.18 -7.63
C ALA A 701 -64.55 5.69 -8.91
N GLU A 702 -63.35 5.14 -8.76
CA GLU A 702 -62.42 4.69 -9.79
C GLU A 702 -61.83 3.38 -9.28
N ASP A 703 -61.75 2.35 -10.12
CA ASP A 703 -60.97 1.14 -9.83
C ASP A 703 -59.52 1.40 -10.28
N GLU A 704 -58.80 2.26 -9.56
CA GLU A 704 -57.49 2.77 -10.00
C GLU A 704 -56.42 2.63 -8.90
N ALA A 705 -55.27 2.09 -9.29
CA ALA A 705 -54.00 2.20 -8.59
C ALA A 705 -53.14 3.29 -9.24
N THR A 706 -53.02 4.44 -8.59
CA THR A 706 -52.09 5.50 -9.01
C THR A 706 -50.72 5.24 -8.39
N ILE A 707 -49.72 4.95 -9.22
CA ILE A 707 -48.32 4.79 -8.83
C ILE A 707 -47.55 5.98 -9.38
N THR A 708 -47.01 6.81 -8.50
CA THR A 708 -46.21 7.98 -8.87
C THR A 708 -44.75 7.78 -8.46
N GLY A 709 -43.78 8.05 -9.35
CA GLY A 709 -42.36 7.95 -9.00
C GLY A 709 -41.39 8.41 -10.08
N ASN A 710 -40.09 8.30 -9.79
CA ASN A 710 -39.01 8.63 -10.73
C ASN A 710 -38.53 7.39 -11.52
N GLY A 711 -37.59 7.58 -12.45
CA GLY A 711 -37.03 6.48 -13.25
C GLY A 711 -36.49 5.32 -12.41
N SER A 712 -35.71 5.62 -11.36
CA SER A 712 -35.13 4.60 -10.47
C SER A 712 -36.17 3.76 -9.72
N TYR A 713 -37.30 4.38 -9.35
CA TYR A 713 -38.41 3.68 -8.71
C TYR A 713 -39.05 2.68 -9.68
N TYR A 714 -39.30 3.10 -10.92
CA TYR A 714 -39.87 2.22 -11.96
C TYR A 714 -38.91 1.14 -12.46
N THR A 715 -37.59 1.34 -12.38
CA THR A 715 -36.62 0.28 -12.68
C THR A 715 -36.78 -0.92 -11.74
N ARG A 716 -37.14 -0.70 -10.47
CA ARG A 716 -37.42 -1.78 -9.52
C ARG A 716 -38.77 -2.46 -9.75
N CYS A 717 -39.72 -1.71 -10.30
CA CYS A 717 -41.10 -2.12 -10.55
C CYS A 717 -41.78 -2.83 -9.37
N ASP A 718 -41.70 -2.20 -8.19
CA ASP A 718 -42.30 -2.63 -6.92
C ASP A 718 -43.73 -3.21 -7.08
N ILE A 719 -44.61 -2.57 -7.86
CA ILE A 719 -46.00 -3.05 -8.11
C ILE A 719 -46.05 -4.31 -8.97
N GLY A 720 -45.11 -4.49 -9.90
CA GLY A 720 -45.00 -5.70 -10.70
C GLY A 720 -44.55 -6.88 -9.85
N ASN A 721 -43.57 -6.68 -8.96
CA ASN A 721 -43.07 -7.74 -8.07
C ASN A 721 -44.15 -8.21 -7.09
N VAL A 722 -44.96 -7.30 -6.55
CA VAL A 722 -46.08 -7.65 -5.64
C VAL A 722 -47.22 -8.41 -6.36
N LEU A 723 -47.31 -8.34 -7.69
CA LEU A 723 -48.29 -9.10 -8.48
C LEU A 723 -47.84 -10.54 -8.83
N ASN A 724 -46.56 -10.86 -8.62
CA ASN A 724 -45.97 -12.20 -8.78
C ASN A 724 -46.40 -13.11 -7.62
#